data_AF-A6QQM9-F1
#
_entry.id   AF-A6QQM9-F1
#
_cell.length_a   1.000
_cell.length_b   1.000
_cell.length_c   1.000
_cell.angle_alpha   90.00
_cell.angle_beta   90.00
_cell.angle_gamma   90.00
#
_symmetry.space_group_name_H-M   'P 1'
#
loop_
_entity.id
_entity.type
_entity.pdbx_description
1 polymer ?
#
loop_
_entity_poly.entity_id
_entity_poly.type
_entity_poly.pdbx_seq_one_letter_code
_entity_poly.pdbx_strand_id
1 'polypeptide(L)'
;NTIKKGKYIKIGDKECEFNHNFRLILHTKLVNPHYKPELQAQTTLLNFTVTEDGLEAQLLAEVVNIERPDLEKLKLVLTKHQNDFKIELKYLEDDLLLRLSAAEGSFLDDTKLVERLERAKATAAEIECKVTEAKENERKINEARECYRPVAARASLLYFVINDLRKINPIYQFSLKAFNMLFHRAIEQTDKVEDMPGRISALTESITHAVFLYTSQALFEKDKLTFLSQMAFQILLRNKEIDHLELDFLLRFTVEHTYQSPVDFLTNQSWSAIKAVALMEEFRGLDRDVEGSAKQWRKWAESECPEKEKLPQEWKKKSLIQKLIILRAMRPDRMTYALRNFVEEKLGAKYVERTRLDLVKAFEESSPATPIFFILSPGVDALKDLEILGKRLGFTIDSGKFHNVSLGQGQEMVAETALEKASREGHWVILQNVHLVAKWLRTLEKLLERFSQGSHRDYRVFMSAESASIPSEHVIPQGLLENSIKITNEPPTGMLANLHAALYNFDQDTLEVCSKEQEFKSILFSLCYFHACVAGRLRFGPQGWSRRYPFSPGDLTICASVLYNYLEANPNVPWEDLRYLFGEIMYGGHITDDWDRKLCCTYLEEFMNPSLIDDELMLAPGFAAPPSLDCSGYHQYIEETLPPESPVLYGLHPNAEIEFLTVTSNMLFRTLLEMQPRNAVSSEELGQSTEDKVKHVLDDILEKLPEEFNMTEIMQKKTNRSPYALVCFQECERMNILLREIRVSLQQLELGLKSSSSLPGGADTVS
;
A
#
# COMPACT_ATOMS: atom_id res chain seq x y z
N ASN A 1 22.48 -21.61 36.94
CA ASN A 1 22.78 -20.62 38.00
C ASN A 1 21.93 -20.81 39.26
N THR A 2 21.90 -22.01 39.84
CA THR A 2 21.22 -22.28 41.12
C THR A 2 22.22 -22.86 42.10
N ILE A 3 22.42 -22.20 43.24
CA ILE A 3 23.59 -22.43 44.12
C ILE A 3 23.19 -23.21 45.40
N LYS A 4 21.92 -23.12 45.84
CA LYS A 4 21.37 -23.85 47.00
C LYS A 4 20.01 -24.47 46.66
N LYS A 5 19.95 -25.79 46.40
CA LYS A 5 18.72 -26.60 46.22
C LYS A 5 17.57 -25.88 45.48
N GLY A 6 17.86 -25.12 44.42
CA GLY A 6 16.85 -24.38 43.64
C GLY A 6 16.15 -23.20 44.33
N LYS A 7 16.53 -22.82 45.56
CA LYS A 7 15.90 -21.72 46.32
C LYS A 7 16.47 -20.34 46.03
N TYR A 8 17.64 -20.24 45.41
CA TYR A 8 18.29 -18.95 45.11
C TYR A 8 18.84 -18.95 43.69
N ILE A 9 18.61 -17.86 42.97
CA ILE A 9 19.16 -17.57 41.64
C ILE A 9 20.17 -16.42 41.79
N LYS A 10 21.30 -16.55 41.11
CA LYS A 10 22.31 -15.48 41.04
C LYS A 10 22.04 -14.60 39.81
N ILE A 11 21.75 -13.31 40.03
CA ILE A 11 21.55 -12.29 39.00
C ILE A 11 22.69 -11.27 39.13
N GLY A 12 23.65 -11.31 38.19
CA GLY A 12 24.91 -10.57 38.34
C GLY A 12 25.66 -11.03 39.59
N ASP A 13 25.96 -10.10 40.49
CA ASP A 13 26.63 -10.37 41.78
C ASP A 13 25.68 -10.56 42.96
N LYS A 14 24.35 -10.44 42.75
CA LYS A 14 23.36 -10.58 43.83
C LYS A 14 22.74 -11.98 43.83
N GLU A 15 22.70 -12.60 45.01
CA GLU A 15 21.91 -13.80 45.27
C GLU A 15 20.48 -13.40 45.62
N CYS A 16 19.52 -13.78 44.79
CA CYS A 16 18.09 -13.51 44.98
C CYS A 16 17.36 -14.81 45.31
N GLU A 17 16.45 -14.77 46.28
CA GLU A 17 15.60 -15.91 46.60
C GLU A 17 14.60 -16.16 45.46
N PHE A 18 14.49 -17.42 45.03
CA PHE A 18 13.64 -17.85 43.92
C PHE A 18 12.25 -18.22 44.43
N ASN A 19 11.27 -17.38 44.12
CA ASN A 19 9.87 -17.70 44.34
C ASN A 19 9.40 -18.74 43.30
N HIS A 20 8.86 -19.87 43.76
CA HIS A 20 8.39 -20.95 42.88
C HIS A 20 7.19 -20.55 42.00
N ASN A 21 6.50 -19.46 42.36
CA ASN A 21 5.42 -18.87 41.56
C ASN A 21 5.92 -17.88 40.49
N PHE A 22 7.22 -17.58 40.46
CA PHE A 22 7.78 -16.69 39.43
C PHE A 22 7.69 -17.35 38.05
N ARG A 23 7.19 -16.59 37.08
CA ARG A 23 7.12 -16.97 35.66
C ARG A 23 7.79 -15.87 34.84
N LEU A 24 8.63 -16.26 33.88
CA LEU A 24 9.22 -15.35 32.90
C LEU A 24 8.54 -15.58 31.55
N ILE A 25 7.93 -14.54 30.99
CA ILE A 25 7.34 -14.56 29.66
C ILE A 25 8.10 -13.53 28.82
N LEU A 26 8.68 -14.00 27.72
CA LEU A 26 9.40 -13.14 26.77
C LEU A 26 8.51 -12.97 25.55
N HIS A 27 8.31 -11.73 25.12
CA HIS A 27 7.49 -11.40 23.95
C HIS A 27 8.32 -10.58 22.96
N THR A 28 8.04 -10.74 21.67
CA THR A 28 8.66 -9.97 20.59
C THR A 28 7.61 -9.54 19.59
N LYS A 29 7.76 -8.34 19.02
CA LYS A 29 6.91 -7.82 17.94
C LYS A 29 7.41 -8.22 16.55
N LEU A 30 8.60 -8.83 16.46
CA LEU A 30 9.17 -9.25 15.17
C LEU A 30 8.36 -10.43 14.60
N VAL A 31 8.03 -10.37 13.31
CA VAL A 31 7.22 -11.38 12.63
C VAL A 31 7.94 -12.73 12.52
N ASN A 32 9.23 -12.71 12.17
CA ASN A 32 10.02 -13.93 12.02
C ASN A 32 11.40 -13.79 12.70
N PRO A 33 11.46 -13.83 14.03
CA PRO A 33 12.71 -13.75 14.78
C PRO A 33 13.52 -15.04 14.64
N HIS A 34 14.80 -14.93 14.32
CA HIS A 34 15.70 -16.08 14.27
C HIS A 34 16.23 -16.40 15.68
N TYR A 35 15.95 -17.61 16.18
CA TYR A 35 16.45 -18.10 17.46
C TYR A 35 17.51 -19.17 17.26
N LYS A 36 18.60 -19.09 18.02
CA LYS A 36 19.61 -20.15 18.02
C LYS A 36 19.03 -21.42 18.66
N PRO A 37 19.46 -22.62 18.24
CA PRO A 37 18.94 -23.89 18.77
C PRO A 37 19.02 -24.01 20.30
N GLU A 38 20.05 -23.43 20.93
CA GLU A 38 20.20 -23.48 22.39
C GLU A 38 19.06 -22.75 23.10
N LEU A 39 18.57 -21.64 22.52
CA LEU A 39 17.46 -20.86 23.08
C LEU A 39 16.13 -21.59 22.88
N GLN A 40 15.95 -22.29 21.75
CA GLN A 40 14.78 -23.14 21.49
C GLN A 40 14.74 -24.36 22.41
N ALA A 41 15.89 -24.91 22.81
CA ALA A 41 15.95 -26.01 23.77
C ALA A 41 15.64 -25.56 25.21
N GLN A 42 15.96 -24.31 25.55
CA GLN A 42 15.77 -23.76 26.90
C GLN A 42 14.40 -23.11 27.13
N THR A 43 13.70 -22.73 26.06
CA THR A 43 12.43 -22.00 26.13
C THR A 43 11.40 -22.60 25.17
N THR A 44 10.14 -22.66 25.61
CA THR A 44 9.04 -23.04 24.72
C THR A 44 8.65 -21.84 23.87
N LEU A 45 8.76 -21.99 22.55
CA LEU A 45 8.31 -20.97 21.60
C LEU A 45 6.80 -21.13 21.33
N LEU A 46 6.08 -20.02 21.39
CA LEU A 46 4.67 -19.93 21.03
C LEU A 46 4.53 -18.95 19.87
N ASN A 47 3.91 -19.41 18.77
CA ASN A 47 3.66 -18.56 17.61
C ASN A 47 2.28 -17.90 17.76
N PHE A 48 2.26 -16.58 17.91
CA PHE A 48 1.03 -15.75 17.95
C PHE A 48 0.71 -15.10 16.60
N THR A 49 1.38 -15.51 15.53
CA THR A 49 1.07 -15.01 14.18
C THR A 49 -0.33 -15.45 13.80
N VAL A 50 -1.16 -14.47 13.42
CA VAL A 50 -2.53 -14.68 12.97
C VAL A 50 -2.50 -15.38 11.61
N THR A 51 -3.20 -16.51 11.50
CA THR A 51 -3.40 -17.23 10.23
C THR A 51 -4.75 -16.88 9.63
N GLU A 52 -4.90 -17.06 8.32
CA GLU A 52 -6.16 -16.78 7.60
C GLU A 52 -7.34 -17.56 8.18
N ASP A 53 -7.17 -18.87 8.39
CA ASP A 53 -8.19 -19.73 8.99
C ASP A 53 -8.49 -19.36 10.45
N GLY A 54 -7.46 -18.97 11.21
CA GLY A 54 -7.60 -18.58 12.61
C GLY A 54 -8.42 -17.29 12.74
N LEU A 55 -8.13 -16.30 11.89
CA LEU A 55 -8.87 -15.05 11.85
C LEU A 55 -10.28 -15.25 11.28
N GLU A 56 -10.46 -16.06 10.25
CA GLU A 56 -11.78 -16.41 9.72
C GLU A 56 -12.67 -16.99 10.83
N ALA A 57 -12.15 -17.94 11.62
CA ALA A 57 -12.89 -18.53 12.73
C ALA A 57 -13.24 -17.50 13.83
N GLN A 58 -12.33 -16.57 14.13
CA GLN A 58 -12.58 -15.49 15.08
C GLN A 58 -13.67 -14.54 14.59
N LEU A 59 -13.55 -14.04 13.35
CA LEU A 59 -14.50 -13.11 12.75
C LEU A 59 -15.88 -13.76 12.57
N LEU A 60 -15.93 -15.07 12.29
CA LEU A 60 -17.19 -15.82 12.25
C LEU A 60 -17.92 -15.79 13.58
N ALA A 61 -17.19 -16.00 14.69
CA ALA A 61 -17.78 -15.90 16.02
C ALA A 61 -18.28 -14.48 16.32
N GLU A 62 -17.54 -13.46 15.90
CA GLU A 62 -17.93 -12.05 16.06
C GLU A 62 -19.20 -11.71 15.26
N VAL A 63 -19.30 -12.10 13.98
CA VAL A 63 -20.49 -11.86 13.15
C VAL A 63 -21.72 -12.54 13.73
N VAL A 64 -21.58 -13.83 14.10
CA VAL A 64 -22.69 -14.60 14.68
C VAL A 64 -23.15 -13.97 15.99
N ASN A 65 -22.22 -13.50 16.83
CA ASN A 65 -22.56 -12.87 18.10
C ASN A 65 -23.37 -11.57 17.92
N ILE A 66 -23.18 -10.84 16.81
CA ILE A 66 -23.91 -9.61 16.50
C ILE A 66 -25.26 -9.92 15.83
N GLU A 67 -25.27 -10.74 14.78
CA GLU A 67 -26.48 -11.03 14.00
C GLU A 67 -27.43 -12.00 14.72
N ARG A 68 -26.88 -13.01 15.41
CA ARG A 68 -27.62 -14.09 16.07
C ARG A 68 -27.05 -14.38 17.47
N PRO A 69 -27.17 -13.43 18.41
CA PRO A 69 -26.68 -13.59 19.78
C PRO A 69 -27.37 -14.75 20.52
N ASP A 70 -28.55 -15.17 20.08
CA ASP A 70 -29.27 -16.35 20.56
C ASP A 70 -28.47 -17.64 20.32
N LEU A 71 -27.92 -17.82 19.11
CA LEU A 71 -27.15 -18.99 18.73
C LEU A 71 -25.82 -19.07 19.50
N GLU A 72 -25.14 -17.93 19.68
CA GLU A 72 -23.85 -17.91 20.39
C GLU A 72 -24.03 -18.19 21.90
N LYS A 73 -25.10 -17.67 22.52
CA LYS A 73 -25.46 -18.03 23.91
C LYS A 73 -25.79 -19.52 24.05
N LEU A 74 -26.59 -20.06 23.13
CA LEU A 74 -26.93 -21.50 23.11
C LEU A 74 -25.66 -22.35 23.00
N LYS A 75 -24.72 -21.98 22.11
CA LYS A 75 -23.43 -22.65 21.96
C LYS A 75 -22.63 -22.64 23.25
N LEU A 76 -22.46 -21.47 23.88
CA LEU A 76 -21.72 -21.34 25.15
C LEU A 76 -22.31 -22.23 26.25
N VAL A 77 -23.64 -22.27 26.37
CA VAL A 77 -24.34 -23.13 27.34
C VAL A 77 -24.11 -24.61 27.03
N LEU A 78 -24.24 -25.02 25.76
CA LEU A 78 -24.00 -26.41 25.33
C LEU A 78 -22.55 -26.84 25.55
N THR A 79 -21.58 -26.02 25.22
CA THR A 79 -20.16 -26.31 25.46
C THR A 79 -19.87 -26.46 26.95
N LYS A 80 -20.47 -25.61 27.79
CA LYS A 80 -20.35 -25.74 29.24
C LYS A 80 -20.96 -27.05 29.74
N HIS A 81 -22.20 -27.38 29.33
CA HIS A 81 -22.84 -28.64 29.71
C HIS A 81 -22.05 -29.86 29.25
N GLN A 82 -21.48 -29.85 28.03
CA GLN A 82 -20.63 -30.95 27.56
C GLN A 82 -19.35 -31.11 28.41
N ASN A 83 -18.73 -30.00 28.81
CA ASN A 83 -17.56 -30.04 29.69
C ASN A 83 -17.93 -30.57 31.08
N ASP A 84 -19.06 -30.10 31.63
CA ASP A 84 -19.58 -30.57 32.92
C ASP A 84 -19.88 -32.08 32.87
N PHE A 85 -20.53 -32.57 31.80
CA PHE A 85 -20.77 -34.01 31.59
C PHE A 85 -19.48 -34.83 31.44
N LYS A 86 -18.45 -34.30 30.76
CA LYS A 86 -17.13 -34.97 30.68
C LYS A 86 -16.44 -35.04 32.03
N ILE A 87 -16.53 -33.98 32.84
CA ILE A 87 -15.97 -33.96 34.19
C ILE A 87 -16.70 -34.96 35.08
N GLU A 88 -18.04 -35.01 35.00
CA GLU A 88 -18.85 -35.94 35.76
C GLU A 88 -18.61 -37.40 35.35
N LEU A 89 -18.50 -37.70 34.05
CA LEU A 89 -18.10 -39.02 33.56
C LEU A 89 -16.74 -39.44 34.09
N LYS A 90 -15.74 -38.55 34.03
CA LYS A 90 -14.41 -38.83 34.56
C LYS A 90 -14.42 -39.05 36.07
N TYR A 91 -15.22 -38.26 36.80
CA TYR A 91 -15.39 -38.44 38.24
C TYR A 91 -16.04 -39.79 38.57
N LEU A 92 -17.08 -40.19 37.82
CA LEU A 92 -17.72 -41.49 37.97
C LEU A 92 -16.75 -42.64 37.64
N GLU A 93 -15.91 -42.48 36.62
CA GLU A 93 -14.89 -43.45 36.23
C GLU A 93 -13.78 -43.57 37.29
N ASP A 94 -13.25 -42.43 37.76
CA ASP A 94 -12.26 -42.36 38.82
C ASP A 94 -12.81 -42.93 40.14
N ASP A 95 -14.06 -42.62 40.53
CA ASP A 95 -14.73 -43.19 41.71
C ASP A 95 -14.92 -44.71 41.57
N LEU A 96 -15.27 -45.20 40.36
CA LEU A 96 -15.36 -46.64 40.08
C LEU A 96 -14.01 -47.33 40.26
N LEU A 97 -12.94 -46.77 39.69
CA LEU A 97 -11.58 -47.30 39.76
C LEU A 97 -11.05 -47.30 41.19
N LEU A 98 -11.26 -46.21 41.93
CA LEU A 98 -10.82 -46.07 43.31
C LEU A 98 -11.50 -47.13 44.19
N ARG A 99 -12.80 -47.38 43.98
CA ARG A 99 -13.55 -48.40 44.73
C ARG A 99 -13.21 -49.83 44.34
N LEU A 100 -12.96 -50.10 43.06
CA LEU A 100 -12.44 -51.40 42.62
C LEU A 100 -11.04 -51.66 43.20
N SER A 101 -10.21 -50.63 43.32
CA SER A 101 -8.87 -50.75 43.91
C SER A 101 -8.88 -50.88 45.44
N ALA A 102 -9.89 -50.32 46.12
CA ALA A 102 -10.04 -50.37 47.57
C ALA A 102 -10.77 -51.64 48.06
N ALA A 103 -11.35 -52.44 47.15
CA ALA A 103 -12.01 -53.69 47.48
C ALA A 103 -10.98 -54.82 47.65
N GLU A 104 -10.67 -55.18 48.89
CA GLU A 104 -9.87 -56.37 49.21
C GLU A 104 -10.79 -57.55 49.62
N GLY A 105 -10.90 -58.58 48.76
CA GLY A 105 -11.66 -59.81 49.04
C GLY A 105 -12.62 -60.26 47.92
N SER A 106 -13.57 -61.15 48.23
CA SER A 106 -14.59 -61.67 47.30
C SER A 106 -15.57 -60.57 46.87
N PHE A 107 -15.43 -60.10 45.62
CA PHE A 107 -16.25 -59.05 45.01
C PHE A 107 -17.77 -59.35 44.99
N LEU A 108 -18.15 -60.62 45.10
CA LEU A 108 -19.54 -61.07 45.02
C LEU A 108 -20.29 -60.91 46.35
N ASP A 109 -19.58 -60.74 47.47
CA ASP A 109 -20.19 -60.67 48.80
C ASP A 109 -20.54 -59.23 49.24
N ASP A 110 -19.95 -58.21 48.58
CA ASP A 110 -20.25 -56.81 48.87
C ASP A 110 -21.43 -56.28 48.03
N THR A 111 -22.63 -56.63 48.46
CA THR A 111 -23.90 -56.19 47.86
C THR A 111 -24.02 -54.66 47.73
N LYS A 112 -23.40 -53.88 48.62
CA LYS A 112 -23.40 -52.40 48.54
C LYS A 112 -22.50 -51.87 47.44
N LEU A 113 -21.38 -52.55 47.17
CA LEU A 113 -20.49 -52.22 46.06
C LEU A 113 -21.19 -52.49 44.73
N VAL A 114 -21.88 -53.64 44.60
CA VAL A 114 -22.62 -54.04 43.39
C VAL A 114 -23.77 -53.09 43.07
N GLU A 115 -24.63 -52.75 44.03
CA GLU A 115 -25.73 -51.79 43.82
C GLU A 115 -25.26 -50.38 43.45
N ARG A 116 -24.08 -49.97 43.94
CA ARG A 116 -23.49 -48.67 43.61
C ARG A 116 -22.80 -48.68 42.25
N LEU A 117 -22.18 -49.80 41.87
CA LEU A 117 -21.65 -50.03 40.52
C LEU A 117 -22.75 -50.00 39.47
N GLU A 118 -23.90 -50.65 39.72
CA GLU A 118 -25.05 -50.58 38.82
C GLU A 118 -25.61 -49.16 38.71
N ARG A 119 -25.74 -48.43 39.82
CA ARG A 119 -26.18 -47.02 39.78
C ARG A 119 -25.21 -46.12 39.03
N ALA A 120 -23.91 -46.22 39.30
CA ALA A 120 -22.90 -45.44 38.59
C ALA A 120 -22.87 -45.76 37.10
N LYS A 121 -23.03 -47.04 36.72
CA LYS A 121 -23.15 -47.47 35.33
C LYS A 121 -24.43 -46.94 34.66
N ALA A 122 -25.56 -46.95 35.36
CA ALA A 122 -26.81 -46.39 34.85
C ALA A 122 -26.72 -44.87 34.64
N THR A 123 -26.17 -44.13 35.62
CA THR A 123 -25.95 -42.68 35.50
C THR A 123 -24.96 -42.35 34.38
N ALA A 124 -23.88 -43.13 34.23
CA ALA A 124 -22.91 -42.95 33.14
C ALA A 124 -23.58 -43.16 31.77
N ALA A 125 -24.42 -44.18 31.61
CA ALA A 125 -25.17 -44.42 30.38
C ALA A 125 -26.17 -43.30 30.06
N GLU A 126 -26.82 -42.72 31.07
CA GLU A 126 -27.71 -41.56 30.88
C GLU A 126 -26.94 -40.31 30.45
N ILE A 127 -25.79 -40.04 31.07
CA ILE A 127 -24.92 -38.91 30.68
C ILE A 127 -24.38 -39.13 29.27
N GLU A 128 -23.99 -40.35 28.91
CA GLU A 128 -23.52 -40.68 27.56
C GLU A 128 -24.60 -40.41 26.51
N CYS A 129 -25.86 -40.73 26.80
CA CYS A 129 -27.01 -40.38 25.95
C CYS A 129 -27.22 -38.85 25.85
N LYS A 130 -27.13 -38.11 26.96
CA LYS A 130 -27.21 -36.63 26.92
C LYS A 130 -26.04 -36.00 26.17
N VAL A 131 -24.85 -36.61 26.23
CA VAL A 131 -23.67 -36.17 25.47
C VAL A 131 -23.87 -36.37 23.97
N THR A 132 -24.50 -37.47 23.54
CA THR A 132 -24.80 -37.66 22.11
C THR A 132 -25.85 -36.68 21.60
N GLU A 133 -26.91 -36.41 22.38
CA GLU A 133 -27.90 -35.37 22.05
C GLU A 133 -27.28 -33.96 22.00
N ALA A 134 -26.40 -33.63 22.95
CA ALA A 134 -25.69 -32.35 22.97
C ALA A 134 -24.78 -32.18 21.75
N LYS A 135 -24.13 -33.26 21.28
CA LYS A 135 -23.33 -33.25 20.04
C LYS A 135 -24.19 -33.02 18.80
N GLU A 136 -25.38 -33.61 18.75
CA GLU A 136 -26.30 -33.40 17.63
C GLU A 136 -26.82 -31.95 17.60
N ASN A 137 -27.15 -31.38 18.76
CA ASN A 137 -27.53 -29.98 18.87
C ASN A 137 -26.37 -29.03 18.52
N GLU A 138 -25.15 -29.35 18.95
CA GLU A 138 -23.94 -28.61 18.55
C GLU A 138 -23.74 -28.62 17.04
N ARG A 139 -23.97 -29.77 16.38
CA ARG A 139 -23.89 -29.87 14.92
C ARG A 139 -24.87 -28.91 14.24
N LYS A 140 -26.14 -28.92 14.64
CA LYS A 140 -27.18 -28.03 14.07
C LYS A 140 -26.86 -26.55 14.29
N ILE A 141 -26.32 -26.20 15.47
CA ILE A 141 -25.89 -24.82 15.75
C ILE A 141 -24.70 -24.45 14.88
N ASN A 142 -23.72 -25.34 14.72
CA ASN A 142 -22.59 -25.09 13.84
C ASN A 142 -23.05 -24.92 12.39
N GLU A 143 -23.94 -25.77 11.86
CA GLU A 143 -24.52 -25.61 10.53
C GLU A 143 -25.16 -24.23 10.32
N ALA A 144 -25.88 -23.71 11.32
CA ALA A 144 -26.45 -22.35 11.26
C ALA A 144 -25.38 -21.24 11.30
N ARG A 145 -24.26 -21.46 11.99
CA ARG A 145 -23.11 -20.53 12.04
C ARG A 145 -22.37 -20.52 10.72
N GLU A 146 -22.20 -21.69 10.10
CA GLU A 146 -21.52 -21.87 8.81
C GLU A 146 -22.13 -21.01 7.69
N CYS A 147 -23.43 -20.69 7.77
CA CYS A 147 -24.07 -19.76 6.82
C CYS A 147 -23.40 -18.38 6.76
N TYR A 148 -22.80 -17.90 7.85
CA TYR A 148 -22.10 -16.60 7.92
C TYR A 148 -20.61 -16.70 7.57
N ARG A 149 -20.07 -17.91 7.36
CA ARG A 149 -18.66 -18.11 7.00
C ARG A 149 -18.20 -17.29 5.78
N PRO A 150 -18.99 -17.11 4.71
CA PRO A 150 -18.57 -16.29 3.57
C PRO A 150 -18.22 -14.84 3.97
N VAL A 151 -18.93 -14.25 4.94
CA VAL A 151 -18.66 -12.90 5.45
C VAL A 151 -17.32 -12.87 6.19
N ALA A 152 -17.09 -13.86 7.05
CA ALA A 152 -15.85 -13.97 7.83
C ALA A 152 -14.63 -14.28 6.93
N ALA A 153 -14.80 -15.16 5.94
CA ALA A 153 -13.77 -15.49 4.96
C ALA A 153 -13.41 -14.25 4.12
N ARG A 154 -14.41 -13.46 3.70
CA ARG A 154 -14.18 -12.19 3.01
C ARG A 154 -13.38 -11.22 3.86
N ALA A 155 -13.78 -11.03 5.12
CA ALA A 155 -13.11 -10.12 6.03
C ALA A 155 -11.67 -10.56 6.35
N SER A 156 -11.45 -11.87 6.56
CA SER A 156 -10.11 -12.43 6.75
C SER A 156 -9.22 -12.14 5.53
N LEU A 157 -9.69 -12.45 4.32
CA LEU A 157 -8.99 -12.16 3.07
C LEU A 157 -8.60 -10.68 2.97
N LEU A 158 -9.55 -9.78 3.24
CA LEU A 158 -9.32 -8.33 3.19
C LEU A 158 -8.26 -7.88 4.19
N TYR A 159 -8.29 -8.41 5.42
CA TYR A 159 -7.25 -8.09 6.42
C TYR A 159 -5.86 -8.49 5.94
N PHE A 160 -5.69 -9.67 5.34
CA PHE A 160 -4.39 -10.10 4.84
C PHE A 160 -3.92 -9.28 3.64
N VAL A 161 -4.84 -8.87 2.74
CA VAL A 161 -4.52 -7.94 1.65
C VAL A 161 -4.00 -6.60 2.21
N ILE A 162 -4.66 -6.04 3.22
CA ILE A 162 -4.23 -4.80 3.87
C ILE A 162 -2.89 -4.97 4.59
N ASN A 163 -2.69 -6.08 5.31
CA ASN A 163 -1.46 -6.35 6.03
C ASN A 163 -0.25 -6.52 5.10
N ASP A 164 -0.48 -6.97 3.87
CA ASP A 164 0.55 -7.10 2.84
C ASP A 164 0.96 -5.75 2.22
N LEU A 165 0.21 -4.67 2.43
CA LEU A 165 0.57 -3.33 1.92
C LEU A 165 1.89 -2.81 2.48
N ARG A 166 2.32 -3.32 3.66
CA ARG A 166 3.66 -3.02 4.22
C ARG A 166 4.81 -3.41 3.29
N LYS A 167 4.58 -4.34 2.34
CA LYS A 167 5.55 -4.74 1.30
C LYS A 167 5.76 -3.62 0.29
N ILE A 168 4.72 -2.82 0.01
CA ILE A 168 4.79 -1.65 -0.89
C ILE A 168 5.50 -0.49 -0.18
N ASN A 169 5.01 -0.12 1.00
CA ASN A 169 5.59 0.96 1.80
C ASN A 169 5.52 0.59 3.29
N PRO A 170 6.63 0.67 4.04
CA PRO A 170 6.65 0.40 5.48
C PRO A 170 5.66 1.22 6.31
N ILE A 171 5.18 2.37 5.83
CA ILE A 171 4.15 3.17 6.51
C ILE A 171 2.76 2.50 6.52
N TYR A 172 2.47 1.64 5.55
CA TYR A 172 1.17 0.98 5.39
C TYR A 172 0.99 -0.19 6.36
N GLN A 173 0.97 0.10 7.65
CA GLN A 173 0.77 -0.89 8.71
C GLN A 173 -0.56 -0.66 9.41
N PHE A 174 -1.33 -1.72 9.57
CA PHE A 174 -2.68 -1.66 10.14
C PHE A 174 -2.78 -2.70 11.25
N SER A 175 -3.36 -2.31 12.40
CA SER A 175 -3.60 -3.26 13.48
C SER A 175 -4.87 -4.07 13.26
N LEU A 176 -4.84 -5.32 13.73
CA LEU A 176 -6.06 -6.15 13.83
C LEU A 176 -7.13 -5.49 14.71
N LYS A 177 -6.73 -4.75 15.75
CA LYS A 177 -7.67 -4.03 16.61
C LYS A 177 -8.45 -2.96 15.83
N ALA A 178 -7.77 -2.16 15.02
CA ALA A 178 -8.43 -1.16 14.17
C ALA A 178 -9.33 -1.83 13.12
N PHE A 179 -8.86 -2.95 12.53
CA PHE A 179 -9.66 -3.74 11.60
C PHE A 179 -10.95 -4.28 12.25
N ASN A 180 -10.88 -4.86 13.44
CA ASN A 180 -12.07 -5.37 14.14
C ASN A 180 -13.06 -4.25 14.49
N MET A 181 -12.57 -3.06 14.88
CA MET A 181 -13.44 -1.90 15.10
C MET A 181 -14.17 -1.48 13.82
N LEU A 182 -13.46 -1.43 12.69
CA LEU A 182 -14.06 -1.14 11.39
C LEU A 182 -15.08 -2.21 10.98
N PHE A 183 -14.74 -3.49 11.19
CA PHE A 183 -15.58 -4.64 10.91
C PHE A 183 -16.91 -4.59 11.68
N HIS A 184 -16.85 -4.37 13.00
CA HIS A 184 -18.05 -4.23 13.83
C HIS A 184 -18.94 -3.07 13.36
N ARG A 185 -18.33 -1.91 13.08
CA ARG A 185 -19.08 -0.75 12.61
C ARG A 185 -19.74 -1.00 11.25
N ALA A 186 -19.04 -1.64 10.32
CA ALA A 186 -19.58 -1.97 9.00
C ALA A 186 -20.83 -2.87 9.13
N ILE A 187 -20.81 -3.85 10.04
CA ILE A 187 -21.97 -4.72 10.32
C ILE A 187 -23.14 -3.90 10.90
N GLU A 188 -22.87 -3.03 11.88
CA GLU A 188 -23.89 -2.19 12.53
C GLU A 188 -24.56 -1.20 11.56
N GLN A 189 -23.80 -0.65 10.62
CA GLN A 189 -24.29 0.30 9.61
C GLN A 189 -25.01 -0.37 8.43
N THR A 190 -24.93 -1.69 8.30
CA THR A 190 -25.55 -2.40 7.17
C THR A 190 -27.07 -2.49 7.35
N ASP A 191 -27.82 -2.09 6.33
CA ASP A 191 -29.29 -2.16 6.31
C ASP A 191 -29.82 -3.58 6.56
N LYS A 192 -30.84 -3.69 7.43
CA LYS A 192 -31.45 -4.98 7.76
C LYS A 192 -32.26 -5.51 6.57
N VAL A 193 -31.89 -6.69 6.09
CA VAL A 193 -32.58 -7.42 5.01
C VAL A 193 -33.22 -8.67 5.61
N GLU A 194 -34.49 -8.94 5.29
CA GLU A 194 -35.22 -10.09 5.84
C GLU A 194 -34.71 -11.44 5.33
N ASP A 195 -34.20 -11.46 4.09
CA ASP A 195 -33.66 -12.65 3.45
C ASP A 195 -32.20 -12.90 3.86
N MET A 196 -31.88 -14.15 4.22
CA MET A 196 -30.55 -14.56 4.69
C MET A 196 -29.45 -14.38 3.62
N PRO A 197 -29.57 -14.93 2.39
CA PRO A 197 -28.57 -14.70 1.35
C PRO A 197 -28.45 -13.22 0.95
N GLY A 198 -29.57 -12.48 0.90
CA GLY A 198 -29.54 -11.02 0.71
C GLY A 198 -28.78 -10.29 1.81
N ARG A 199 -28.99 -10.65 3.09
CA ARG A 199 -28.26 -10.09 4.24
C ARG A 199 -26.77 -10.40 4.19
N ILE A 200 -26.39 -11.63 3.85
CA ILE A 200 -24.98 -12.04 3.70
C ILE A 200 -24.30 -11.22 2.60
N SER A 201 -24.95 -11.02 1.45
CA SER A 201 -24.41 -10.21 0.37
C SER A 201 -24.25 -8.74 0.79
N ALA A 202 -25.25 -8.16 1.46
CA ALA A 202 -25.18 -6.79 1.96
C ALA A 202 -24.07 -6.58 3.00
N LEU A 203 -23.90 -7.51 3.95
CA LEU A 203 -22.82 -7.48 4.94
C LEU A 203 -21.45 -7.57 4.27
N THR A 204 -21.29 -8.52 3.34
CA THR A 204 -20.04 -8.73 2.58
C THR A 204 -19.65 -7.45 1.83
N GLU A 205 -20.62 -6.80 1.18
CA GLU A 205 -20.40 -5.58 0.42
C GLU A 205 -20.10 -4.37 1.32
N SER A 206 -20.82 -4.22 2.44
CA SER A 206 -20.58 -3.16 3.41
C SER A 206 -19.18 -3.24 4.00
N ILE A 207 -18.76 -4.43 4.42
CA ILE A 207 -17.40 -4.67 4.96
C ILE A 207 -16.35 -4.40 3.90
N THR A 208 -16.53 -4.90 2.68
CA THR A 208 -15.58 -4.69 1.57
C THR A 208 -15.41 -3.20 1.27
N HIS A 209 -16.52 -2.46 1.20
CA HIS A 209 -16.49 -1.03 0.92
C HIS A 209 -15.91 -0.20 2.08
N ALA A 210 -16.26 -0.53 3.34
CA ALA A 210 -15.70 0.15 4.51
C ALA A 210 -14.18 -0.04 4.61
N VAL A 211 -13.70 -1.26 4.37
CA VAL A 211 -12.27 -1.58 4.29
C VAL A 211 -11.58 -0.83 3.15
N PHE A 212 -12.18 -0.80 1.97
CA PHE A 212 -11.66 -0.05 0.83
C PHE A 212 -11.48 1.43 1.18
N LEU A 213 -12.51 2.10 1.69
CA LEU A 213 -12.46 3.51 2.05
C LEU A 213 -11.39 3.80 3.12
N TYR A 214 -11.39 3.01 4.20
CA TYR A 214 -10.44 3.17 5.30
C TYR A 214 -8.99 3.00 4.82
N THR A 215 -8.74 2.01 3.96
CA THR A 215 -7.40 1.75 3.42
C THR A 215 -7.00 2.81 2.40
N SER A 216 -7.89 3.20 1.48
CA SER A 216 -7.59 4.19 0.45
C SER A 216 -7.27 5.57 1.01
N GLN A 217 -7.78 5.94 2.19
CA GLN A 217 -7.39 7.19 2.86
C GLN A 217 -5.94 7.18 3.39
N ALA A 218 -5.40 5.99 3.67
CA ALA A 218 -4.05 5.79 4.19
C ALA A 218 -2.99 5.59 3.09
N LEU A 219 -3.39 5.45 1.83
CA LEU A 219 -2.50 5.16 0.70
C LEU A 219 -2.19 6.40 -0.13
N PHE A 220 -0.96 6.47 -0.64
CA PHE A 220 -0.59 7.39 -1.71
C PHE A 220 -1.38 7.07 -2.99
N GLU A 221 -1.71 8.08 -3.79
CA GLU A 221 -2.51 7.95 -5.01
C GLU A 221 -1.93 6.91 -5.98
N LYS A 222 -0.60 6.86 -6.09
CA LYS A 222 0.14 5.89 -6.91
C LYS A 222 -0.10 4.42 -6.50
N ASP A 223 -0.41 4.16 -5.23
CA ASP A 223 -0.54 2.81 -4.67
C ASP A 223 -2.00 2.35 -4.59
N LYS A 224 -2.97 3.28 -4.70
CA LYS A 224 -4.40 2.98 -4.59
C LYS A 224 -4.87 2.00 -5.66
N LEU A 225 -4.47 2.19 -6.93
CA LEU A 225 -4.86 1.27 -8.01
C LEU A 225 -4.23 -0.12 -7.84
N THR A 226 -2.99 -0.18 -7.33
CA THR A 226 -2.30 -1.43 -7.01
C THR A 226 -3.02 -2.20 -5.92
N PHE A 227 -3.37 -1.53 -4.81
CA PHE A 227 -4.18 -2.12 -3.74
C PHE A 227 -5.54 -2.60 -4.27
N LEU A 228 -6.23 -1.74 -5.03
CA LEU A 228 -7.56 -2.04 -5.54
C LEU A 228 -7.55 -3.23 -6.51
N SER A 229 -6.55 -3.31 -7.38
CA SER A 229 -6.35 -4.44 -8.29
C SER A 229 -6.05 -5.72 -7.51
N GLN A 230 -5.18 -5.65 -6.49
CA GLN A 230 -4.86 -6.80 -5.65
C GLN A 230 -6.09 -7.30 -4.90
N MET A 231 -6.86 -6.40 -4.30
CA MET A 231 -8.11 -6.73 -3.62
C MET A 231 -9.09 -7.43 -4.57
N ALA A 232 -9.29 -6.88 -5.78
CA ALA A 232 -10.14 -7.49 -6.80
C ALA A 232 -9.64 -8.88 -7.23
N PHE A 233 -8.34 -9.04 -7.50
CA PHE A 233 -7.79 -10.34 -7.89
C PHE A 233 -7.93 -11.40 -6.80
N GLN A 234 -7.61 -11.06 -5.55
CA GLN A 234 -7.75 -12.01 -4.43
C GLN A 234 -9.21 -12.42 -4.19
N ILE A 235 -10.14 -11.46 -4.31
CA ILE A 235 -11.58 -11.72 -4.24
C ILE A 235 -12.02 -12.69 -5.34
N LEU A 236 -11.61 -12.44 -6.59
CA LEU A 236 -12.03 -13.23 -7.75
C LEU A 236 -11.38 -14.62 -7.75
N LEU A 237 -10.13 -14.74 -7.28
CA LEU A 237 -9.47 -16.03 -7.08
C LEU A 237 -10.21 -16.88 -6.04
N ARG A 238 -10.57 -16.29 -4.89
CA ARG A 238 -11.31 -17.00 -3.84
C ARG A 238 -12.69 -17.45 -4.34
N ASN A 239 -13.34 -16.65 -5.19
CA ASN A 239 -14.59 -16.98 -5.86
C ASN A 239 -14.42 -17.97 -7.03
N LYS A 240 -13.19 -18.31 -7.44
CA LYS A 240 -12.88 -19.14 -8.62
C LYS A 240 -13.40 -18.55 -9.94
N GLU A 241 -13.47 -17.23 -10.03
CA GLU A 241 -13.87 -16.51 -11.25
C GLU A 241 -12.71 -16.25 -12.21
N ILE A 242 -11.48 -16.25 -11.69
CA ILE A 242 -10.25 -16.14 -12.47
C ILE A 242 -9.34 -17.32 -12.16
N ASP A 243 -8.60 -17.76 -13.18
CA ASP A 243 -7.64 -18.84 -13.06
C ASP A 243 -6.29 -18.32 -12.51
N HIS A 244 -5.64 -19.13 -11.67
CA HIS A 244 -4.37 -18.75 -11.05
C HIS A 244 -3.22 -18.67 -12.07
N LEU A 245 -3.18 -19.56 -13.05
CA LEU A 245 -2.14 -19.57 -14.09
C LEU A 245 -2.30 -18.37 -15.02
N GLU A 246 -3.54 -18.00 -15.37
CA GLU A 246 -3.81 -16.79 -16.14
C GLU A 246 -3.37 -15.52 -15.39
N LEU A 247 -3.63 -15.45 -14.09
CA LEU A 247 -3.18 -14.32 -13.27
C LEU A 247 -1.65 -14.29 -13.15
N ASP A 248 -1.00 -15.40 -12.84
CA ASP A 248 0.47 -15.45 -12.73
C ASP A 248 1.14 -15.06 -14.06
N PHE A 249 0.60 -15.55 -15.19
CA PHE A 249 1.02 -15.13 -16.52
C PHE A 249 0.80 -13.63 -16.73
N LEU A 250 -0.40 -13.11 -16.39
CA LEU A 250 -0.69 -11.69 -16.51
C LEU A 250 0.30 -10.88 -15.70
N LEU A 251 0.70 -11.29 -14.48
CA LEU A 251 1.57 -10.52 -13.60
C LEU A 251 3.05 -10.58 -14.03
N ARG A 252 3.60 -11.77 -14.29
CA ARG A 252 5.00 -11.96 -14.69
C ARG A 252 5.27 -11.52 -16.12
N PHE A 253 4.38 -11.91 -17.02
CA PHE A 253 4.39 -11.57 -18.43
C PHE A 253 5.77 -11.77 -19.10
N THR A 254 6.31 -12.98 -18.99
CA THR A 254 7.67 -13.31 -19.45
C THR A 254 7.74 -13.49 -20.96
N VAL A 255 8.73 -12.85 -21.60
CA VAL A 255 9.03 -12.97 -23.03
C VAL A 255 10.45 -13.50 -23.18
N GLU A 256 10.59 -14.78 -23.55
CA GLU A 256 11.89 -15.47 -23.60
C GLU A 256 12.70 -15.14 -24.86
N HIS A 257 12.01 -15.00 -25.98
CA HIS A 257 12.63 -14.84 -27.29
C HIS A 257 12.14 -13.59 -27.97
N THR A 258 13.07 -12.84 -28.59
CA THR A 258 12.72 -11.70 -29.44
C THR A 258 12.54 -12.18 -30.88
N TYR A 259 11.35 -11.97 -31.41
CA TYR A 259 10.99 -12.24 -32.80
C TYR A 259 10.84 -10.93 -33.57
N GLN A 260 11.17 -10.96 -34.87
CA GLN A 260 10.83 -9.86 -35.76
C GLN A 260 9.31 -9.82 -35.99
N SER A 261 8.73 -8.63 -35.92
CA SER A 261 7.32 -8.42 -36.20
C SER A 261 7.04 -8.57 -37.70
N PRO A 262 6.04 -9.38 -38.12
CA PRO A 262 5.59 -9.46 -39.50
C PRO A 262 4.69 -8.28 -39.88
N VAL A 263 4.28 -7.45 -38.90
CA VAL A 263 3.45 -6.27 -39.09
C VAL A 263 4.19 -5.01 -38.65
N ASP A 264 3.93 -3.90 -39.36
CA ASP A 264 4.59 -2.60 -39.19
C ASP A 264 4.11 -1.79 -37.96
N PHE A 265 2.88 -2.02 -37.51
CA PHE A 265 2.26 -1.28 -36.39
C PHE A 265 2.62 -1.84 -35.00
N LEU A 266 3.32 -2.98 -34.92
CA LEU A 266 3.79 -3.57 -33.66
C LEU A 266 5.32 -3.60 -33.61
N THR A 267 5.86 -3.32 -32.42
CA THR A 267 7.29 -3.49 -32.17
C THR A 267 7.66 -4.97 -32.09
N ASN A 268 8.93 -5.30 -32.34
CA ASN A 268 9.45 -6.67 -32.17
C ASN A 268 9.16 -7.21 -30.75
N GLN A 269 9.22 -6.35 -29.74
CA GLN A 269 8.91 -6.72 -28.36
C GLN A 269 7.41 -7.05 -28.17
N SER A 270 6.50 -6.22 -28.70
CA SER A 270 5.05 -6.46 -28.61
C SER A 270 4.65 -7.73 -29.38
N TRP A 271 5.25 -7.96 -30.55
CA TRP A 271 5.05 -9.19 -31.30
C TRP A 271 5.56 -10.43 -30.55
N SER A 272 6.72 -10.31 -29.90
CA SER A 272 7.27 -11.37 -29.06
C SER A 272 6.36 -11.69 -27.86
N ALA A 273 5.75 -10.66 -27.27
CA ALA A 273 4.73 -10.82 -26.25
C ALA A 273 3.49 -11.56 -26.77
N ILE A 274 2.99 -11.21 -27.97
CA ILE A 274 1.87 -11.94 -28.59
C ILE A 274 2.22 -13.42 -28.80
N LYS A 275 3.44 -13.72 -29.24
CA LYS A 275 3.89 -15.11 -29.38
C LYS A 275 3.95 -15.84 -28.04
N ALA A 276 4.42 -15.19 -26.98
CA ALA A 276 4.41 -15.76 -25.63
C ALA A 276 2.97 -16.05 -25.17
N VAL A 277 2.04 -15.14 -25.42
CA VAL A 277 0.61 -15.33 -25.14
C VAL A 277 0.05 -16.51 -25.94
N ALA A 278 0.38 -16.62 -27.23
CA ALA A 278 -0.12 -17.67 -28.12
C ALA A 278 0.32 -19.10 -27.76
N LEU A 279 1.33 -19.26 -26.89
CA LEU A 279 1.75 -20.57 -26.35
C LEU A 279 0.73 -21.15 -25.37
N MET A 280 -0.07 -20.31 -24.71
CA MET A 280 -1.14 -20.77 -23.83
C MET A 280 -2.30 -21.35 -24.65
N GLU A 281 -2.88 -22.45 -24.17
CA GLU A 281 -3.94 -23.16 -24.90
C GLU A 281 -5.14 -22.26 -25.23
N GLU A 282 -5.52 -21.40 -24.29
CA GLU A 282 -6.63 -20.45 -24.44
C GLU A 282 -6.39 -19.40 -25.53
N PHE A 283 -5.14 -19.10 -25.89
CA PHE A 283 -4.79 -18.04 -26.85
C PHE A 283 -4.19 -18.58 -28.14
N ARG A 284 -4.27 -19.90 -28.36
CA ARG A 284 -3.72 -20.56 -29.54
C ARG A 284 -4.24 -19.92 -30.82
N GLY A 285 -3.32 -19.42 -31.65
CA GLY A 285 -3.65 -18.78 -32.93
C GLY A 285 -3.86 -17.27 -32.89
N LEU A 286 -3.66 -16.62 -31.74
CA LEU A 286 -3.66 -15.15 -31.63
C LEU A 286 -2.64 -14.52 -32.59
N ASP A 287 -1.42 -15.04 -32.61
CA ASP A 287 -0.37 -14.62 -33.52
C ASP A 287 -0.80 -14.68 -35.00
N ARG A 288 -1.38 -15.82 -35.41
CA ARG A 288 -1.86 -16.04 -36.79
C ARG A 288 -3.03 -15.12 -37.16
N ASP A 289 -3.93 -14.81 -36.23
CA ASP A 289 -5.04 -13.88 -36.49
C ASP A 289 -4.58 -12.42 -36.53
N VAL A 290 -3.60 -12.02 -35.70
CA VAL A 290 -3.00 -10.69 -35.77
C VAL A 290 -2.33 -10.47 -37.14
N GLU A 291 -1.64 -11.48 -37.66
CA GLU A 291 -1.03 -11.44 -39.00
C GLU A 291 -2.10 -11.48 -40.12
N GLY A 292 -3.06 -12.40 -40.04
CA GLY A 292 -4.10 -12.59 -41.06
C GLY A 292 -5.13 -11.45 -41.14
N SER A 293 -5.44 -10.83 -40.00
CA SER A 293 -6.45 -9.75 -39.86
C SER A 293 -5.81 -8.40 -39.53
N ALA A 294 -4.58 -8.13 -39.99
CA ALA A 294 -3.75 -6.99 -39.62
C ALA A 294 -4.46 -5.62 -39.66
N LYS A 295 -5.37 -5.36 -40.61
CA LYS A 295 -6.11 -4.09 -40.69
C LYS A 295 -7.01 -3.83 -39.47
N GLN A 296 -7.68 -4.86 -38.95
CA GLN A 296 -8.57 -4.70 -37.79
C GLN A 296 -7.75 -4.55 -36.51
N TRP A 297 -6.69 -5.34 -36.38
CA TRP A 297 -5.77 -5.25 -35.25
C TRP A 297 -5.01 -3.93 -35.21
N ARG A 298 -4.59 -3.39 -36.37
CA ARG A 298 -4.01 -2.05 -36.47
C ARG A 298 -4.97 -0.99 -35.94
N LYS A 299 -6.22 -1.00 -36.41
CA LYS A 299 -7.24 -0.03 -35.95
C LYS A 299 -7.41 -0.07 -34.43
N TRP A 300 -7.44 -1.27 -33.85
CA TRP A 300 -7.57 -1.43 -32.40
C TRP A 300 -6.28 -1.00 -31.66
N ALA A 301 -5.11 -1.42 -32.13
CA ALA A 301 -3.82 -1.12 -31.49
C ALA A 301 -3.45 0.37 -31.57
N GLU A 302 -3.84 1.07 -32.64
CA GLU A 302 -3.62 2.51 -32.83
C GLU A 302 -4.72 3.38 -32.22
N SER A 303 -5.77 2.79 -31.63
CA SER A 303 -6.80 3.54 -30.91
C SER A 303 -6.22 4.29 -29.72
N GLU A 304 -6.76 5.47 -29.40
CA GLU A 304 -6.36 6.22 -28.20
C GLU A 304 -6.80 5.50 -26.90
N CYS A 305 -7.95 4.81 -26.93
CA CYS A 305 -8.56 4.14 -25.78
C CYS A 305 -8.92 2.67 -26.11
N PRO A 306 -7.94 1.81 -26.44
CA PRO A 306 -8.18 0.43 -26.85
C PRO A 306 -8.88 -0.41 -25.77
N GLU A 307 -8.70 -0.04 -24.49
CA GLU A 307 -9.34 -0.70 -23.34
C GLU A 307 -10.87 -0.53 -23.29
N LYS A 308 -11.43 0.44 -24.04
CA LYS A 308 -12.88 0.64 -24.19
C LYS A 308 -13.43 0.01 -25.47
N GLU A 309 -12.55 -0.39 -26.39
CA GLU A 309 -12.95 -0.97 -27.66
C GLU A 309 -13.12 -2.49 -27.57
N LYS A 310 -13.99 -3.03 -28.42
CA LYS A 310 -14.16 -4.49 -28.53
C LYS A 310 -12.99 -5.09 -29.31
N LEU A 311 -12.38 -6.12 -28.76
CA LEU A 311 -11.35 -6.88 -29.46
C LEU A 311 -11.87 -7.44 -30.81
N PRO A 312 -10.99 -7.60 -31.82
CA PRO A 312 -11.36 -8.20 -33.09
C PRO A 312 -11.87 -9.64 -32.98
N GLN A 313 -12.64 -10.08 -33.97
CA GLN A 313 -13.02 -11.47 -34.21
C GLN A 313 -13.60 -12.21 -32.99
N GLU A 314 -13.03 -13.37 -32.63
CA GLU A 314 -13.46 -14.23 -31.53
C GLU A 314 -12.94 -13.78 -30.17
N TRP A 315 -11.88 -12.97 -30.15
CA TRP A 315 -11.22 -12.46 -28.93
C TRP A 315 -12.15 -11.58 -28.08
N LYS A 316 -13.20 -10.99 -28.67
CA LYS A 316 -14.24 -10.27 -27.92
C LYS A 316 -15.00 -11.12 -26.89
N LYS A 317 -15.05 -12.44 -27.09
CA LYS A 317 -15.74 -13.40 -26.21
C LYS A 317 -14.88 -13.86 -25.02
N LYS A 318 -13.59 -13.50 -25.01
CA LYS A 318 -12.67 -13.86 -23.93
C LYS A 318 -13.08 -13.20 -22.60
N SER A 319 -12.68 -13.82 -21.49
CA SER A 319 -12.92 -13.28 -20.15
C SER A 319 -12.19 -11.94 -19.96
N LEU A 320 -12.56 -11.17 -18.95
CA LEU A 320 -11.92 -9.87 -18.71
C LEU A 320 -10.42 -10.01 -18.40
N ILE A 321 -10.02 -11.05 -17.65
CA ILE A 321 -8.60 -11.32 -17.36
C ILE A 321 -7.83 -11.67 -18.63
N GLN A 322 -8.43 -12.48 -19.52
CA GLN A 322 -7.82 -12.82 -20.81
C GLN A 322 -7.71 -11.60 -21.73
N LYS A 323 -8.67 -10.68 -21.69
CA LYS A 323 -8.60 -9.40 -22.41
C LYS A 323 -7.47 -8.52 -21.89
N LEU A 324 -7.24 -8.49 -20.56
CA LEU A 324 -6.10 -7.79 -19.96
C LEU A 324 -4.77 -8.37 -20.44
N ILE A 325 -4.65 -9.70 -20.58
CA ILE A 325 -3.44 -10.37 -21.10
C ILE A 325 -3.16 -9.91 -22.55
N ILE A 326 -4.19 -9.91 -23.41
CA ILE A 326 -4.06 -9.47 -24.81
C ILE A 326 -3.68 -7.98 -24.88
N LEU A 327 -4.30 -7.14 -24.06
CA LEU A 327 -3.98 -5.72 -24.00
C LEU A 327 -2.56 -5.47 -23.53
N ARG A 328 -2.09 -6.18 -22.50
CA ARG A 328 -0.71 -6.05 -21.99
C ARG A 328 0.33 -6.41 -23.05
N ALA A 329 0.01 -7.31 -23.99
CA ALA A 329 0.91 -7.69 -25.08
C ALA A 329 1.14 -6.57 -26.11
N MET A 330 0.11 -5.78 -26.39
CA MET A 330 0.11 -4.79 -27.49
C MET A 330 0.18 -3.34 -27.01
N ARG A 331 -0.49 -3.02 -25.91
CA ARG A 331 -0.65 -1.66 -25.35
C ARG A 331 -0.43 -1.66 -23.84
N PRO A 332 0.80 -1.96 -23.37
CA PRO A 332 1.13 -1.97 -21.95
C PRO A 332 0.92 -0.61 -21.26
N ASP A 333 0.94 0.48 -22.04
CA ASP A 333 0.63 1.85 -21.61
C ASP A 333 -0.81 2.01 -21.12
N ARG A 334 -1.77 1.23 -21.63
CA ARG A 334 -3.19 1.41 -21.28
C ARG A 334 -3.65 0.55 -20.09
N MET A 335 -2.74 -0.19 -19.47
CA MET A 335 -3.11 -1.15 -18.43
C MET A 335 -3.64 -0.51 -17.14
N THR A 336 -3.20 0.70 -16.77
CA THR A 336 -3.73 1.39 -15.59
C THR A 336 -5.22 1.71 -15.76
N TYR A 337 -5.61 2.18 -16.95
CA TYR A 337 -7.01 2.40 -17.32
C TYR A 337 -7.78 1.09 -17.45
N ALA A 338 -7.16 0.06 -18.02
CA ALA A 338 -7.80 -1.24 -18.18
C ALA A 338 -8.06 -1.94 -16.84
N LEU A 339 -7.14 -1.86 -15.88
CA LEU A 339 -7.33 -2.37 -14.52
C LEU A 339 -8.43 -1.60 -13.79
N ARG A 340 -8.49 -0.28 -13.98
CA ARG A 340 -9.59 0.54 -13.45
C ARG A 340 -10.94 0.07 -13.99
N ASN A 341 -11.07 -0.10 -15.30
CA ASN A 341 -12.30 -0.62 -15.93
C ASN A 341 -12.62 -2.05 -15.45
N PHE A 342 -11.60 -2.90 -15.31
CA PHE A 342 -11.76 -4.27 -14.81
C PHE A 342 -12.36 -4.28 -13.41
N VAL A 343 -11.87 -3.42 -12.52
CA VAL A 343 -12.39 -3.30 -11.16
C VAL A 343 -13.80 -2.71 -11.17
N GLU A 344 -14.05 -1.68 -11.97
CA GLU A 344 -15.39 -1.09 -12.11
C GLU A 344 -16.42 -2.14 -12.56
N GLU A 345 -16.08 -3.00 -13.51
CA GLU A 345 -16.97 -4.05 -13.99
C GLU A 345 -17.16 -5.19 -12.97
N LYS A 346 -16.12 -5.52 -12.19
CA LYS A 346 -16.14 -6.67 -11.25
C LYS A 346 -16.61 -6.33 -9.84
N LEU A 347 -16.26 -5.15 -9.31
CA LEU A 347 -16.62 -4.70 -7.96
C LEU A 347 -17.64 -3.55 -7.97
N GLY A 348 -17.67 -2.75 -9.04
CA GLY A 348 -18.62 -1.62 -9.21
C GLY A 348 -17.95 -0.25 -9.24
N ALA A 349 -18.65 0.74 -9.80
CA ALA A 349 -18.16 2.10 -10.03
C ALA A 349 -17.70 2.84 -8.76
N LYS A 350 -18.35 2.59 -7.61
CA LYS A 350 -18.02 3.21 -6.32
C LYS A 350 -16.59 2.96 -5.84
N TYR A 351 -15.93 1.90 -6.32
CA TYR A 351 -14.54 1.58 -5.98
C TYR A 351 -13.51 2.35 -6.83
N VAL A 352 -13.95 2.97 -7.92
CA VAL A 352 -13.10 3.70 -8.88
C VAL A 352 -13.30 5.22 -8.76
N GLU A 353 -14.44 5.65 -8.22
CA GLU A 353 -14.74 7.05 -7.95
C GLU A 353 -13.73 7.67 -6.96
N ARG A 354 -13.37 8.94 -7.21
CA ARG A 354 -12.39 9.65 -6.39
C ARG A 354 -13.00 9.93 -5.01
N THR A 355 -12.54 9.20 -3.99
CA THR A 355 -12.95 9.41 -2.61
C THR A 355 -12.27 10.67 -2.07
N ARG A 356 -13.07 11.67 -1.63
CA ARG A 356 -12.54 12.85 -0.94
C ARG A 356 -12.13 12.49 0.48
N LEU A 357 -11.04 13.08 0.96
CA LEU A 357 -10.63 13.00 2.36
C LEU A 357 -11.71 13.64 3.24
N ASP A 358 -12.15 12.91 4.27
CA ASP A 358 -13.14 13.38 5.22
C ASP A 358 -12.51 13.40 6.62
N LEU A 359 -11.86 14.51 6.93
CA LEU A 359 -11.20 14.71 8.23
C LEU A 359 -12.19 14.68 9.39
N VAL A 360 -13.46 15.05 9.15
CA VAL A 360 -14.51 15.01 10.18
C VAL A 360 -14.80 13.56 10.55
N LYS A 361 -14.98 12.68 9.57
CA LYS A 361 -15.14 11.24 9.84
C LYS A 361 -13.93 10.67 10.55
N ALA A 362 -12.71 10.93 10.07
CA ALA A 362 -11.51 10.42 10.73
C ALA A 362 -11.40 10.90 12.20
N PHE A 363 -11.85 12.13 12.49
CA PHE A 363 -11.93 12.64 13.84
C PHE A 363 -12.99 11.92 14.69
N GLU A 364 -14.19 11.65 14.16
CA GLU A 364 -15.23 10.88 14.84
C GLU A 364 -14.77 9.45 15.19
N GLU A 365 -13.89 8.89 14.36
CA GLU A 365 -13.28 7.57 14.56
C GLU A 365 -12.12 7.59 15.56
N SER A 366 -11.49 8.74 15.75
CA SER A 366 -10.35 8.90 16.64
C SER A 366 -10.74 8.82 18.11
N SER A 367 -9.82 8.31 18.92
CA SER A 367 -10.00 8.19 20.37
C SER A 367 -8.71 8.55 21.10
N PRO A 368 -8.74 8.74 22.43
CA PRO A 368 -7.52 8.88 23.22
C PRO A 368 -6.49 7.77 23.01
N ALA A 369 -6.95 6.58 22.61
CA ALA A 369 -6.13 5.40 22.32
C ALA A 369 -5.77 5.24 20.84
N THR A 370 -6.35 6.06 19.96
CA THR A 370 -6.22 5.93 18.50
C THR A 370 -5.93 7.31 17.90
N PRO A 371 -4.66 7.74 17.91
CA PRO A 371 -4.25 9.01 17.31
C PRO A 371 -4.42 9.00 15.78
N ILE A 372 -4.44 10.20 15.19
CA ILE A 372 -4.44 10.38 13.73
C ILE A 372 -3.01 10.66 13.28
N PHE A 373 -2.57 10.00 12.21
CA PHE A 373 -1.24 10.10 11.63
C PHE A 373 -1.33 10.59 10.18
N PHE A 374 -0.86 11.80 9.94
CA PHE A 374 -0.76 12.39 8.61
C PHE A 374 0.54 11.94 7.94
N ILE A 375 0.38 11.28 6.79
CA ILE A 375 1.48 10.95 5.90
C ILE A 375 1.57 12.10 4.91
N LEU A 376 2.64 12.90 5.02
CA LEU A 376 2.83 14.08 4.21
C LEU A 376 3.69 13.77 2.99
N SER A 377 3.28 14.31 1.85
CA SER A 377 4.21 14.54 0.74
C SER A 377 4.97 15.85 0.94
N PRO A 378 6.21 15.95 0.43
CA PRO A 378 7.02 17.17 0.58
C PRO A 378 6.26 18.41 0.11
N GLY A 379 6.26 19.46 0.93
CA GLY A 379 5.61 20.74 0.61
C GLY A 379 4.10 20.83 0.90
N VAL A 380 3.49 19.81 1.51
CA VAL A 380 2.08 19.82 1.92
C VAL A 380 1.96 19.95 3.44
N ASP A 381 1.10 20.86 3.90
CA ASP A 381 0.82 21.07 5.32
C ASP A 381 -0.62 20.64 5.68
N ALA A 382 -0.75 19.68 6.61
CA ALA A 382 -2.03 19.21 7.12
C ALA A 382 -2.60 20.07 8.27
N LEU A 383 -1.84 21.05 8.77
CA LEU A 383 -2.23 21.86 9.93
C LEU A 383 -3.46 22.74 9.63
N LYS A 384 -3.54 23.34 8.44
CA LYS A 384 -4.61 24.29 8.10
C LYS A 384 -6.01 23.67 8.25
N ASP A 385 -6.20 22.45 7.75
CA ASP A 385 -7.49 21.75 7.82
C ASP A 385 -7.85 21.38 9.27
N LEU A 386 -6.86 21.00 10.08
CA LEU A 386 -7.04 20.73 11.51
C LEU A 386 -7.39 21.99 12.30
N GLU A 387 -6.78 23.13 11.99
CA GLU A 387 -7.09 24.40 12.64
C GLU A 387 -8.52 24.86 12.31
N ILE A 388 -8.97 24.67 11.07
CA ILE A 388 -10.35 24.95 10.67
C ILE A 388 -11.32 24.05 11.45
N LEU A 389 -11.03 22.75 11.53
CA LEU A 389 -11.84 21.81 12.32
C LEU A 389 -11.83 22.15 13.81
N GLY A 390 -10.67 22.49 14.37
CA GLY A 390 -10.48 22.89 15.76
C GLY A 390 -11.28 24.15 16.09
N LYS A 391 -11.23 25.18 15.24
CA LYS A 391 -12.07 26.38 15.36
C LYS A 391 -13.56 26.04 15.38
N ARG A 392 -14.02 25.13 14.51
CA ARG A 392 -15.42 24.69 14.46
C ARG A 392 -15.85 23.96 15.74
N LEU A 393 -14.95 23.20 16.36
CA LEU A 393 -15.23 22.39 17.55
C LEU A 393 -14.82 23.06 18.87
N GLY A 394 -14.33 24.31 18.83
CA GLY A 394 -13.92 25.07 20.02
C GLY A 394 -12.57 24.67 20.62
N PHE A 395 -11.72 23.97 19.86
CA PHE A 395 -10.33 23.67 20.20
C PHE A 395 -9.41 24.63 19.46
N THR A 396 -9.12 25.77 20.07
CA THR A 396 -8.24 26.80 19.48
C THR A 396 -7.01 27.05 20.34
N ILE A 397 -5.97 27.60 19.72
CA ILE A 397 -4.75 28.04 20.42
C ILE A 397 -5.11 29.11 21.47
N ASP A 398 -5.98 30.05 21.11
CA ASP A 398 -6.43 31.13 22.01
C ASP A 398 -7.15 30.62 23.26
N SER A 399 -7.85 29.48 23.14
CA SER A 399 -8.50 28.81 24.27
C SER A 399 -7.56 27.97 25.14
N GLY A 400 -6.29 27.82 24.73
CA GLY A 400 -5.29 26.97 25.40
C GLY A 400 -5.53 25.45 25.25
N LYS A 401 -6.54 25.05 24.46
CA LYS A 401 -6.94 23.65 24.25
C LYS A 401 -6.31 22.98 23.03
N PHE A 402 -5.48 23.72 22.29
CA PHE A 402 -4.81 23.24 21.09
C PHE A 402 -3.31 23.52 21.20
N HIS A 403 -2.50 22.46 21.21
CA HIS A 403 -1.05 22.52 21.35
C HIS A 403 -0.41 22.09 20.04
N ASN A 404 0.28 23.00 19.36
CA ASN A 404 1.04 22.68 18.13
C ASN A 404 2.53 22.65 18.44
N VAL A 405 3.18 21.50 18.22
CA VAL A 405 4.61 21.30 18.46
C VAL A 405 5.28 20.77 17.20
N SER A 406 6.11 21.59 16.57
CA SER A 406 6.96 21.15 15.46
C SER A 406 8.23 20.51 16.02
N LEU A 407 8.40 19.21 15.76
CA LEU A 407 9.51 18.45 16.33
C LEU A 407 10.80 18.72 15.55
N GLY A 408 11.84 19.03 16.32
CA GLY A 408 13.21 19.24 15.89
C GLY A 408 14.12 19.06 17.10
N GLN A 409 15.39 19.43 16.99
CA GLN A 409 16.34 19.24 18.08
C GLN A 409 15.90 19.99 19.36
N GLY A 410 15.63 19.24 20.44
CA GLY A 410 15.31 19.79 21.76
C GLY A 410 13.82 20.08 22.04
N GLN A 411 12.92 19.78 21.09
CA GLN A 411 11.47 19.99 21.25
C GLN A 411 10.74 18.81 21.92
N GLU A 412 11.43 17.73 22.23
CA GLU A 412 10.85 16.51 22.79
C GLU A 412 10.19 16.78 24.16
N MET A 413 10.86 17.55 25.04
CA MET A 413 10.32 17.87 26.37
C MET A 413 9.04 18.71 26.32
N VAL A 414 8.94 19.60 25.31
CA VAL A 414 7.73 20.43 25.10
C VAL A 414 6.58 19.53 24.67
N ALA A 415 6.82 18.59 23.77
CA ALA A 415 5.83 17.59 23.36
C ALA A 415 5.37 16.72 24.53
N GLU A 416 6.29 16.23 25.38
CA GLU A 416 5.93 15.44 26.57
C GLU A 416 5.04 16.21 27.55
N THR A 417 5.36 17.48 27.79
CA THR A 417 4.57 18.35 28.68
C THR A 417 3.19 18.62 28.10
N ALA A 418 3.10 18.86 26.78
CA ALA A 418 1.84 19.07 26.08
C ALA A 418 0.95 17.82 26.14
N LEU A 419 1.51 16.63 25.88
CA LEU A 419 0.79 15.35 25.96
C LEU A 419 0.27 15.08 27.38
N GLU A 420 1.09 15.32 28.40
CA GLU A 420 0.66 15.12 29.79
C GLU A 420 -0.48 16.08 30.17
N LYS A 421 -0.34 17.37 29.86
CA LYS A 421 -1.40 18.36 30.12
C LYS A 421 -2.68 18.00 29.37
N ALA A 422 -2.57 17.69 28.09
CA ALA A 422 -3.69 17.36 27.24
C ALA A 422 -4.44 16.09 27.69
N SER A 423 -3.71 15.08 28.18
CA SER A 423 -4.30 13.85 28.71
C SER A 423 -5.18 14.10 29.93
N ARG A 424 -4.83 15.09 30.78
CA ARG A 424 -5.55 15.43 32.01
C ARG A 424 -6.70 16.41 31.77
N GLU A 425 -6.46 17.43 30.95
CA GLU A 425 -7.38 18.57 30.74
C GLU A 425 -8.28 18.42 29.50
N GLY A 426 -8.01 17.46 28.62
CA GLY A 426 -8.82 17.23 27.41
C GLY A 426 -8.49 18.17 26.26
N HIS A 427 -7.23 18.21 25.87
CA HIS A 427 -6.75 19.08 24.78
C HIS A 427 -6.35 18.29 23.54
N TRP A 428 -6.13 19.02 22.45
CA TRP A 428 -5.58 18.48 21.22
C TRP A 428 -4.08 18.78 21.16
N VAL A 429 -3.30 17.78 20.76
CA VAL A 429 -1.85 17.92 20.56
C VAL A 429 -1.52 17.55 19.12
N ILE A 430 -0.85 18.45 18.41
CA ILE A 430 -0.30 18.21 17.08
C ILE A 430 1.21 18.11 17.20
N LEU A 431 1.76 16.98 16.79
CA LEU A 431 3.19 16.70 16.72
C LEU A 431 3.60 16.68 15.26
N GLN A 432 4.23 17.76 14.78
CA GLN A 432 4.67 17.82 13.39
C GLN A 432 6.06 17.24 13.22
N ASN A 433 6.33 16.65 12.06
CA ASN A 433 7.65 16.18 11.64
C ASN A 433 8.26 15.14 12.59
N VAL A 434 7.46 14.18 13.06
CA VAL A 434 7.92 13.17 14.05
C VAL A 434 9.10 12.34 13.55
N HIS A 435 9.26 12.19 12.22
CA HIS A 435 10.37 11.49 11.58
C HIS A 435 11.74 12.14 11.86
N LEU A 436 11.80 13.43 12.20
CA LEU A 436 13.06 14.14 12.50
C LEU A 436 13.66 13.75 13.87
N VAL A 437 12.88 13.15 14.77
CA VAL A 437 13.28 12.79 16.13
C VAL A 437 13.29 11.27 16.35
N ALA A 438 13.91 10.53 15.43
CA ALA A 438 13.91 9.05 15.37
C ALA A 438 14.21 8.35 16.71
N LYS A 439 15.14 8.88 17.52
CA LYS A 439 15.51 8.30 18.83
C LYS A 439 14.38 8.40 19.87
N TRP A 440 13.57 9.46 19.80
CA TRP A 440 12.50 9.74 20.75
C TRP A 440 11.19 9.01 20.42
N LEU A 441 11.00 8.54 19.18
CA LEU A 441 9.77 7.87 18.75
C LEU A 441 9.38 6.66 19.63
N ARG A 442 10.36 5.92 20.17
CA ARG A 442 10.09 4.84 21.14
C ARG A 442 9.53 5.33 22.48
N THR A 443 9.94 6.51 22.91
CA THR A 443 9.40 7.17 24.10
C THR A 443 7.98 7.67 23.82
N LEU A 444 7.77 8.28 22.65
CA LEU A 444 6.44 8.70 22.20
C LEU A 444 5.44 7.53 22.18
N GLU A 445 5.82 6.36 21.63
CA GLU A 445 4.97 5.16 21.64
C GLU A 445 4.51 4.79 23.06
N LYS A 446 5.44 4.77 24.03
CA LYS A 446 5.13 4.47 25.44
C LYS A 446 4.24 5.53 26.08
N LEU A 447 4.42 6.80 25.74
CA LEU A 447 3.61 7.90 26.27
C LEU A 447 2.18 7.82 25.74
N LEU A 448 2.01 7.59 24.43
CA LEU A 448 0.68 7.40 23.84
C LEU A 448 -0.03 6.18 24.42
N GLU A 449 0.68 5.07 24.62
CA GLU A 449 0.12 3.89 25.27
C GLU A 449 -0.31 4.19 26.72
N ARG A 450 0.52 4.87 27.50
CA ARG A 450 0.19 5.28 28.87
C ARG A 450 -1.00 6.22 28.92
N PHE A 451 -1.04 7.24 28.06
CA PHE A 451 -2.12 8.23 28.03
C PHE A 451 -3.38 7.73 27.31
N SER A 452 -3.35 6.54 26.69
CA SER A 452 -4.55 5.91 26.15
C SER A 452 -5.52 5.44 27.24
N GLN A 453 -5.04 5.23 28.47
CA GLN A 453 -5.81 4.69 29.58
C GLN A 453 -6.12 5.77 30.63
N GLY A 454 -7.40 6.03 30.88
CA GLY A 454 -7.84 6.94 31.94
C GLY A 454 -7.65 8.43 31.64
N SER A 455 -7.37 8.80 30.39
CA SER A 455 -7.31 10.19 29.93
C SER A 455 -8.69 10.79 29.69
N HIS A 456 -8.73 12.12 29.58
CA HIS A 456 -9.94 12.87 29.27
C HIS A 456 -10.53 12.44 27.91
N ARG A 457 -11.86 12.42 27.79
CA ARG A 457 -12.56 11.95 26.58
C ARG A 457 -12.23 12.77 25.34
N ASP A 458 -11.95 14.05 25.51
CA ASP A 458 -11.62 14.99 24.42
C ASP A 458 -10.13 15.01 24.06
N TYR A 459 -9.28 14.26 24.77
CA TYR A 459 -7.86 14.16 24.45
C TYR A 459 -7.69 13.55 23.06
N ARG A 460 -7.00 14.26 22.17
CA ARG A 460 -6.68 13.82 20.81
C ARG A 460 -5.25 14.17 20.46
N VAL A 461 -4.58 13.25 19.77
CA VAL A 461 -3.23 13.46 19.25
C VAL A 461 -3.24 13.29 17.75
N PHE A 462 -2.65 14.27 17.07
CA PHE A 462 -2.38 14.27 15.65
C PHE A 462 -0.87 14.27 15.45
N MET A 463 -0.37 13.42 14.58
CA MET A 463 1.05 13.31 14.25
C MET A 463 1.24 13.55 12.76
N SER A 464 2.33 14.17 12.33
CA SER A 464 2.69 14.22 10.91
C SER A 464 4.10 13.72 10.65
N ALA A 465 4.28 12.99 9.56
CA ALA A 465 5.59 12.58 9.08
C ALA A 465 5.63 12.48 7.56
N GLU A 466 6.81 12.72 7.00
CA GLU A 466 7.10 12.36 5.63
C GLU A 466 7.45 10.88 5.53
N SER A 467 7.07 10.25 4.41
CA SER A 467 7.49 8.88 4.11
C SER A 467 8.97 8.87 3.68
N ALA A 468 9.73 7.91 4.19
CA ALA A 468 11.07 7.64 3.68
C ALA A 468 11.00 7.26 2.19
N SER A 469 12.01 7.68 1.42
CA SER A 469 12.10 7.39 -0.02
C SER A 469 12.47 5.93 -0.29
N ILE A 470 13.21 5.31 0.63
CA ILE A 470 13.57 3.89 0.59
C ILE A 470 13.23 3.19 1.92
N PRO A 471 12.85 1.89 1.88
CA PRO A 471 12.44 1.17 3.09
C PRO A 471 13.51 1.12 4.20
N SER A 472 14.79 1.10 3.85
CA SER A 472 15.92 1.04 4.80
C SER A 472 16.06 2.31 5.66
N GLU A 473 15.55 3.44 5.19
CA GLU A 473 15.57 4.72 5.90
C GLU A 473 14.32 4.95 6.77
N HIS A 474 13.40 3.97 6.82
CA HIS A 474 12.19 4.10 7.60
C HIS A 474 12.49 4.10 9.11
N VAL A 475 12.13 5.20 9.79
CA VAL A 475 12.41 5.40 11.22
C VAL A 475 11.18 5.27 12.12
N ILE A 476 9.97 5.25 11.57
CA ILE A 476 8.73 5.27 12.37
C ILE A 476 8.50 3.88 12.99
N PRO A 477 8.31 3.77 14.32
CA PRO A 477 7.97 2.50 14.96
C PRO A 477 6.66 1.91 14.45
N GLN A 478 6.65 0.60 14.20
CA GLN A 478 5.47 -0.19 13.85
C GLN A 478 4.28 0.06 14.78
N GLY A 479 4.50 0.11 16.10
CA GLY A 479 3.42 0.31 17.06
C GLY A 479 2.74 1.69 16.98
N LEU A 480 3.43 2.73 16.49
CA LEU A 480 2.81 4.04 16.23
C LEU A 480 1.92 3.99 15.00
N LEU A 481 2.38 3.32 13.95
CA LEU A 481 1.62 3.13 12.72
C LEU A 481 0.41 2.24 13.01
N GLU A 482 0.58 1.03 13.51
CA GLU A 482 -0.51 0.08 13.78
C GLU A 482 -1.66 0.67 14.61
N ASN A 483 -1.36 1.50 15.62
CA ASN A 483 -2.35 2.05 16.53
C ASN A 483 -2.93 3.41 16.10
N SER A 484 -2.61 3.92 14.92
CA SER A 484 -3.13 5.19 14.40
C SER A 484 -4.07 5.02 13.20
N ILE A 485 -4.97 6.00 13.03
CA ILE A 485 -5.70 6.22 11.78
C ILE A 485 -4.77 7.00 10.85
N LYS A 486 -4.47 6.48 9.66
CA LYS A 486 -3.57 7.17 8.72
C LYS A 486 -4.37 7.95 7.71
N ILE A 487 -3.89 9.15 7.41
CA ILE A 487 -4.44 10.01 6.38
C ILE A 487 -3.27 10.49 5.53
N THR A 488 -3.30 10.16 4.26
CA THR A 488 -2.31 10.66 3.31
C THR A 488 -2.72 12.03 2.81
N ASN A 489 -1.85 13.01 2.96
CA ASN A 489 -2.04 14.36 2.42
C ASN A 489 -1.03 14.58 1.29
N GLU A 490 -1.52 14.50 0.06
CA GLU A 490 -0.76 14.65 -1.17
C GLU A 490 -1.22 15.88 -1.95
N PRO A 491 -0.30 16.54 -2.68
CA PRO A 491 -0.72 17.56 -3.60
C PRO A 491 -1.66 16.94 -4.63
N PRO A 492 -2.70 17.67 -5.06
CA PRO A 492 -3.58 17.17 -6.09
C PRO A 492 -2.78 16.79 -7.35
N THR A 493 -3.27 15.79 -8.08
CA THR A 493 -2.67 15.37 -9.35
C THR A 493 -3.65 15.66 -10.49
N GLY A 494 -3.14 16.29 -11.55
CA GLY A 494 -3.87 16.71 -12.74
C GLY A 494 -3.73 18.21 -12.98
N MET A 495 -3.84 18.67 -14.23
CA MET A 495 -3.74 20.08 -14.58
C MET A 495 -4.87 20.87 -13.91
N LEU A 496 -6.11 20.35 -14.02
CA LEU A 496 -7.30 20.91 -13.38
C LEU A 496 -7.05 21.18 -11.90
N ALA A 497 -6.66 20.14 -11.16
CA ALA A 497 -6.54 20.19 -9.72
C ALA A 497 -5.32 21.02 -9.27
N ASN A 498 -4.21 21.00 -10.03
CA ASN A 498 -3.05 21.88 -9.81
C ASN A 498 -3.41 23.35 -10.02
N LEU A 499 -4.23 23.66 -11.01
CA LEU A 499 -4.62 25.03 -11.32
C LEU A 499 -5.58 25.60 -10.27
N HIS A 500 -6.56 24.80 -9.81
CA HIS A 500 -7.36 25.17 -8.64
C HIS A 500 -6.47 25.39 -7.40
N ALA A 501 -5.53 24.48 -7.13
CA ALA A 501 -4.61 24.62 -6.00
C ALA A 501 -3.73 25.87 -6.09
N ALA A 502 -3.27 26.25 -7.29
CA ALA A 502 -2.54 27.48 -7.52
C ALA A 502 -3.41 28.71 -7.20
N LEU A 503 -4.64 28.75 -7.71
CA LEU A 503 -5.59 29.86 -7.51
C LEU A 503 -6.04 30.01 -6.06
N TYR A 504 -6.22 28.92 -5.31
CA TYR A 504 -6.61 28.98 -3.89
C TYR A 504 -5.58 29.69 -2.98
N ASN A 505 -4.37 30.00 -3.47
CA ASN A 505 -3.42 30.85 -2.74
C ASN A 505 -3.80 32.34 -2.79
N PHE A 506 -4.79 32.72 -3.58
CA PHE A 506 -5.21 34.10 -3.82
C PHE A 506 -6.70 34.27 -3.55
N ASP A 507 -7.06 35.37 -2.90
CA ASP A 507 -8.44 35.76 -2.63
C ASP A 507 -8.87 36.95 -3.50
N GLN A 508 -10.14 37.34 -3.38
CA GLN A 508 -10.68 38.47 -4.14
C GLN A 508 -9.93 39.78 -3.86
N ASP A 509 -9.55 39.98 -2.59
CA ASP A 509 -8.78 41.16 -2.18
C ASP A 509 -7.45 41.21 -2.93
N THR A 510 -6.74 40.08 -3.05
CA THR A 510 -5.48 40.02 -3.81
C THR A 510 -5.65 40.39 -5.28
N LEU A 511 -6.76 39.99 -5.92
CA LEU A 511 -7.04 40.31 -7.32
C LEU A 511 -7.31 41.81 -7.57
N GLU A 512 -7.74 42.54 -6.54
CA GLU A 512 -8.15 43.95 -6.62
C GLU A 512 -7.10 44.92 -6.05
N VAL A 513 -5.93 44.41 -5.62
CA VAL A 513 -4.86 45.22 -5.00
C VAL A 513 -4.13 46.12 -6.00
N CYS A 514 -4.07 45.75 -7.29
CA CYS A 514 -3.34 46.50 -8.31
C CYS A 514 -4.21 47.53 -9.03
N SER A 515 -3.67 48.74 -9.26
CA SER A 515 -4.30 49.81 -10.04
C SER A 515 -4.52 49.43 -11.51
N LYS A 516 -3.75 48.47 -12.03
CA LYS A 516 -3.84 47.90 -13.37
C LYS A 516 -4.46 46.50 -13.31
N GLU A 517 -5.75 46.47 -12.97
CA GLU A 517 -6.45 45.22 -12.68
C GLU A 517 -6.40 44.20 -13.83
N GLN A 518 -6.61 44.65 -15.07
CA GLN A 518 -6.67 43.75 -16.22
C GLN A 518 -5.32 43.06 -16.45
N GLU A 519 -4.24 43.83 -16.49
CA GLU A 519 -2.89 43.31 -16.70
C GLU A 519 -2.45 42.42 -15.53
N PHE A 520 -2.73 42.83 -14.28
CA PHE A 520 -2.39 42.04 -13.10
C PHE A 520 -3.12 40.70 -13.09
N LYS A 521 -4.45 40.71 -13.29
CA LYS A 521 -5.30 39.50 -13.27
C LYS A 521 -4.91 38.52 -14.39
N SER A 522 -4.71 38.99 -15.62
CA SER A 522 -4.30 38.14 -16.74
C SER A 522 -2.92 37.51 -16.51
N ILE A 523 -1.93 38.29 -16.06
CA ILE A 523 -0.58 37.77 -15.79
C ILE A 523 -0.58 36.82 -14.58
N LEU A 524 -1.34 37.13 -13.53
CA LEU A 524 -1.46 36.25 -12.37
C LEU A 524 -2.07 34.90 -12.73
N PHE A 525 -3.11 34.88 -13.56
CA PHE A 525 -3.68 33.62 -14.05
C PHE A 525 -2.66 32.84 -14.87
N SER A 526 -1.95 33.50 -15.78
CA SER A 526 -0.87 32.88 -16.55
C SER A 526 0.25 32.33 -15.66
N LEU A 527 0.59 32.99 -14.55
CA LEU A 527 1.54 32.49 -13.56
C LEU A 527 1.00 31.26 -12.81
N CYS A 528 -0.29 31.23 -12.49
CA CYS A 528 -0.93 30.04 -11.92
C CYS A 528 -0.86 28.85 -12.89
N TYR A 529 -1.10 29.09 -14.18
CA TYR A 529 -0.96 28.08 -15.23
C TYR A 529 0.48 27.60 -15.40
N PHE A 530 1.45 28.54 -15.41
CA PHE A 530 2.86 28.22 -15.42
C PHE A 530 3.26 27.35 -14.21
N HIS A 531 2.85 27.73 -13.00
CA HIS A 531 3.12 26.96 -11.79
C HIS A 531 2.52 25.54 -11.87
N ALA A 532 1.26 25.42 -12.31
CA ALA A 532 0.59 24.14 -12.51
C ALA A 532 1.31 23.28 -13.56
N CYS A 533 1.82 23.89 -14.63
CA CYS A 533 2.62 23.25 -15.66
C CYS A 533 3.94 22.68 -15.09
N VAL A 534 4.77 23.52 -14.48
CA VAL A 534 6.10 23.10 -13.99
C VAL A 534 6.00 22.04 -12.90
N ALA A 535 5.03 22.17 -11.99
CA ALA A 535 4.75 21.20 -10.94
C ALA A 535 4.20 19.89 -11.52
N GLY A 536 3.23 19.97 -12.44
CA GLY A 536 2.61 18.80 -13.05
C GLY A 536 3.57 18.01 -13.95
N ARG A 537 4.51 18.69 -14.61
CA ARG A 537 5.50 18.11 -15.52
C ARG A 537 6.47 17.14 -14.83
N LEU A 538 6.66 17.24 -13.51
CA LEU A 538 7.43 16.28 -12.70
C LEU A 538 6.94 14.82 -12.84
N ARG A 539 5.68 14.60 -13.23
CA ARG A 539 5.14 13.24 -13.41
C ARG A 539 5.74 12.49 -14.59
N PHE A 540 6.21 13.20 -15.63
CA PHE A 540 6.71 12.58 -16.86
C PHE A 540 8.18 12.15 -16.75
N GLY A 541 8.76 12.15 -15.54
CA GLY A 541 10.13 11.73 -15.31
C GLY A 541 11.12 12.56 -16.13
N PRO A 542 12.17 11.93 -16.70
CA PRO A 542 13.19 12.62 -17.50
C PRO A 542 12.68 13.37 -18.73
N GLN A 543 11.53 12.99 -19.31
CA GLN A 543 10.91 13.73 -20.42
C GLN A 543 10.27 15.04 -19.94
N GLY A 544 9.88 15.08 -18.67
CA GLY A 544 9.37 16.28 -18.01
C GLY A 544 10.51 17.19 -17.57
N TRP A 545 11.32 16.69 -16.64
CA TRP A 545 12.48 17.38 -16.06
C TRP A 545 13.62 16.38 -15.88
N SER A 546 14.86 16.83 -16.12
CA SER A 546 16.03 15.97 -15.93
C SER A 546 16.22 15.56 -14.47
N ARG A 547 15.78 16.40 -13.52
CA ARG A 547 15.77 16.14 -12.08
C ARG A 547 14.44 16.57 -11.45
N ARG A 548 14.17 16.08 -10.23
CA ARG A 548 13.00 16.54 -9.46
C ARG A 548 13.34 17.83 -8.73
N TYR A 549 12.72 18.93 -9.15
CA TYR A 549 12.87 20.24 -8.51
C TYR A 549 11.70 20.52 -7.54
N PRO A 550 11.97 21.11 -6.36
CA PRO A 550 10.98 21.32 -5.32
C PRO A 550 10.20 22.64 -5.52
N PHE A 551 9.46 22.76 -6.62
CA PHE A 551 8.61 23.95 -6.84
C PHE A 551 7.48 24.01 -5.81
N SER A 552 7.35 25.15 -5.14
CA SER A 552 6.40 25.35 -4.03
C SER A 552 5.36 26.42 -4.34
N PRO A 553 4.18 26.39 -3.67
CA PRO A 553 3.23 27.51 -3.72
C PRO A 553 3.81 28.82 -3.17
N GLY A 554 4.85 28.73 -2.32
CA GLY A 554 5.61 29.89 -1.85
C GLY A 554 6.26 30.65 -3.00
N ASP A 555 6.81 29.95 -3.99
CA ASP A 555 7.40 30.58 -5.17
C ASP A 555 6.35 31.38 -5.96
N LEU A 556 5.15 30.80 -6.13
CA LEU A 556 4.02 31.45 -6.81
C LEU A 556 3.54 32.71 -6.09
N THR A 557 3.37 32.66 -4.77
CA THR A 557 2.91 33.82 -3.98
C THR A 557 3.92 34.96 -3.94
N ILE A 558 5.22 34.64 -3.91
CA ILE A 558 6.28 35.67 -4.01
C ILE A 558 6.28 36.26 -5.43
N CYS A 559 6.15 35.45 -6.48
CA CYS A 559 6.04 35.95 -7.86
C CYS A 559 4.84 36.90 -8.02
N ALA A 560 3.68 36.58 -7.43
CA ALA A 560 2.52 37.48 -7.43
C ALA A 560 2.79 38.82 -6.72
N SER A 561 3.52 38.79 -5.60
CA SER A 561 3.92 40.00 -4.88
C SER A 561 4.91 40.85 -5.69
N VAL A 562 5.86 40.20 -6.38
CA VAL A 562 6.81 40.86 -7.28
C VAL A 562 6.09 41.46 -8.48
N LEU A 563 5.13 40.73 -9.06
CA LEU A 563 4.28 41.21 -10.15
C LEU A 563 3.57 42.51 -9.77
N TYR A 564 2.91 42.53 -8.61
CA TYR A 564 2.24 43.73 -8.10
C TYR A 564 3.20 44.93 -8.02
N ASN A 565 4.34 44.76 -7.34
CA ASN A 565 5.32 45.83 -7.16
C ASN A 565 5.85 46.38 -8.50
N TYR A 566 6.11 45.51 -9.48
CA TYR A 566 6.62 45.92 -10.78
C TYR A 566 5.56 46.60 -11.65
N LEU A 567 4.31 46.16 -11.59
CA LEU A 567 3.21 46.80 -12.35
C LEU A 567 2.85 48.18 -11.80
N GLU A 568 2.92 48.38 -10.48
CA GLU A 568 2.72 49.69 -9.84
C GLU A 568 3.88 50.65 -10.11
N ALA A 569 5.11 50.15 -10.13
CA ALA A 569 6.30 50.99 -10.30
C ALA A 569 6.54 51.47 -11.74
N ASN A 570 5.98 50.79 -12.75
CA ASN A 570 6.25 51.05 -14.15
C ASN A 570 4.96 51.44 -14.90
N PRO A 571 5.00 52.30 -15.94
CA PRO A 571 3.80 52.66 -16.70
C PRO A 571 3.31 51.52 -17.61
N ASN A 572 4.23 50.74 -18.20
CA ASN A 572 3.92 49.59 -19.05
C ASN A 572 4.39 48.30 -18.39
N VAL A 573 3.87 47.15 -18.84
CA VAL A 573 4.28 45.82 -18.34
C VAL A 573 5.75 45.54 -18.72
N PRO A 574 6.67 45.35 -17.75
CA PRO A 574 8.07 45.06 -18.04
C PRO A 574 8.29 43.56 -18.28
N TRP A 575 7.90 43.07 -19.45
CA TRP A 575 7.90 41.64 -19.79
C TRP A 575 9.25 40.94 -19.64
N GLU A 576 10.34 41.58 -20.05
CA GLU A 576 11.69 40.99 -19.96
C GLU A 576 12.14 40.86 -18.50
N ASP A 577 11.94 41.89 -17.69
CA ASP A 577 12.30 41.87 -16.27
C ASP A 577 11.49 40.83 -15.49
N LEU A 578 10.17 40.75 -15.73
CA LEU A 578 9.31 39.77 -15.09
C LEU A 578 9.72 38.33 -15.47
N ARG A 579 9.96 38.06 -16.75
CA ARG A 579 10.41 36.74 -17.22
C ARG A 579 11.78 36.38 -16.63
N TYR A 580 12.70 37.32 -16.55
CA TYR A 580 14.01 37.10 -15.92
C TYR A 580 13.87 36.80 -14.43
N LEU A 581 13.11 37.62 -13.68
CA LEU A 581 12.91 37.41 -12.24
C LEU A 581 12.28 36.04 -11.96
N PHE A 582 11.21 35.69 -12.69
CA PHE A 582 10.50 34.43 -12.46
C PHE A 582 11.31 33.22 -12.94
N GLY A 583 11.91 33.32 -14.13
CA GLY A 583 12.59 32.20 -14.79
C GLY A 583 14.00 31.93 -14.28
N GLU A 584 14.79 32.98 -14.01
CA GLU A 584 16.19 32.84 -13.62
C GLU A 584 16.38 32.87 -12.09
N ILE A 585 15.62 33.70 -11.37
CA ILE A 585 15.84 33.92 -9.94
C ILE A 585 14.90 33.07 -9.10
N MET A 586 13.59 33.18 -9.32
CA MET A 586 12.58 32.51 -8.48
C MET A 586 12.53 31.00 -8.77
N TYR A 587 11.98 30.59 -9.92
CA TYR A 587 11.92 29.18 -10.30
C TYR A 587 13.29 28.66 -10.73
N GLY A 588 14.06 29.46 -11.47
CA GLY A 588 15.42 29.11 -11.88
C GLY A 588 16.38 28.90 -10.72
N GLY A 589 16.15 29.52 -9.56
CA GLY A 589 16.95 29.30 -8.35
C GLY A 589 16.94 27.85 -7.87
N HIS A 590 15.87 27.10 -8.18
CA HIS A 590 15.75 25.68 -7.85
C HIS A 590 16.38 24.76 -8.90
N ILE A 591 16.58 25.25 -10.13
CA ILE A 591 16.96 24.44 -11.28
C ILE A 591 18.48 24.40 -11.41
N THR A 592 19.04 23.19 -11.31
CA THR A 592 20.49 22.96 -11.37
C THR A 592 21.00 22.60 -12.77
N ASP A 593 20.12 22.17 -13.68
CA ASP A 593 20.47 21.76 -15.04
C ASP A 593 20.21 22.89 -16.04
N ASP A 594 21.17 23.18 -16.90
CA ASP A 594 21.09 24.32 -17.84
C ASP A 594 20.01 24.15 -18.91
N TRP A 595 19.71 22.91 -19.33
CA TRP A 595 18.67 22.64 -20.32
C TRP A 595 17.28 22.76 -19.69
N ASP A 596 17.12 22.25 -18.48
CA ASP A 596 15.89 22.46 -17.70
C ASP A 596 15.68 23.96 -17.42
N ARG A 597 16.75 24.72 -17.13
CA ARG A 597 16.66 26.16 -16.90
C ARG A 597 16.20 26.89 -18.16
N LYS A 598 16.75 26.54 -19.32
CA LYS A 598 16.30 27.06 -20.61
C LYS A 598 14.83 26.74 -20.87
N LEU A 599 14.40 25.51 -20.59
CA LEU A 599 12.99 25.10 -20.71
C LEU A 599 12.08 25.96 -19.84
N CYS A 600 12.46 26.20 -18.57
CA CYS A 600 11.71 27.07 -17.65
C CYS A 600 11.55 28.49 -18.22
N CYS A 601 12.63 29.08 -18.74
CA CYS A 601 12.59 30.40 -19.35
C CYS A 601 11.71 30.41 -20.62
N THR A 602 11.80 29.40 -21.48
CA THR A 602 10.95 29.29 -22.67
C THR A 602 9.46 29.20 -22.32
N TYR A 603 9.08 28.52 -21.24
CA TYR A 603 7.69 28.54 -20.79
C TYR A 603 7.18 29.94 -20.47
N LEU A 604 8.00 30.73 -19.77
CA LEU A 604 7.63 32.10 -19.43
C LEU A 604 7.61 33.00 -20.67
N GLU A 605 8.44 32.74 -21.68
CA GLU A 605 8.35 33.43 -22.98
C GLU A 605 7.04 33.15 -23.70
N GLU A 606 6.58 31.89 -23.70
CA GLU A 606 5.33 31.48 -24.35
C GLU A 606 4.08 31.90 -23.57
N PHE A 607 4.11 31.84 -22.24
CA PHE A 607 2.94 32.16 -21.40
C PHE A 607 2.84 33.65 -21.05
N MET A 608 3.97 34.37 -20.96
CA MET A 608 4.01 35.78 -20.57
C MET A 608 4.53 36.65 -21.70
N ASN A 609 3.65 36.99 -22.63
CA ASN A 609 3.93 37.89 -23.74
C ASN A 609 2.76 38.86 -23.99
N PRO A 610 2.95 39.90 -24.83
CA PRO A 610 1.92 40.92 -25.07
C PRO A 610 0.55 40.40 -25.50
N SER A 611 0.48 39.26 -26.23
CA SER A 611 -0.79 38.66 -26.67
C SER A 611 -1.70 38.21 -25.52
N LEU A 612 -1.17 38.12 -24.29
CA LEU A 612 -1.95 37.83 -23.09
C LEU A 612 -2.93 38.96 -22.74
N ILE A 613 -2.58 40.22 -23.05
CA ILE A 613 -3.43 41.39 -22.78
C ILE A 613 -4.45 41.59 -23.89
N ASP A 614 -4.11 41.17 -25.12
CA ASP A 614 -4.97 41.27 -26.29
C ASP A 614 -6.06 40.17 -26.35
N ASP A 615 -6.17 39.31 -25.31
CA ASP A 615 -7.08 38.15 -25.23
C ASP A 615 -6.92 37.13 -26.38
N GLU A 616 -5.74 37.10 -27.03
CA GLU A 616 -5.44 36.22 -28.16
C GLU A 616 -4.59 34.99 -27.78
N LEU A 617 -4.09 34.94 -26.54
CA LEU A 617 -3.16 33.89 -26.12
C LEU A 617 -3.86 32.56 -25.81
N MET A 618 -3.39 31.50 -26.46
CA MET A 618 -3.73 30.12 -26.12
C MET A 618 -2.67 29.55 -25.17
N LEU A 619 -3.02 29.28 -23.92
CA LEU A 619 -2.11 28.66 -22.93
C LEU A 619 -1.83 27.18 -23.26
N ALA A 620 -2.80 26.50 -23.87
CA ALA A 620 -2.62 25.20 -24.50
C ALA A 620 -3.61 25.05 -25.67
N PRO A 621 -3.37 24.11 -26.59
CA PRO A 621 -4.37 23.73 -27.60
C PRO A 621 -5.75 23.45 -26.98
N GLY A 622 -6.73 24.29 -27.33
CA GLY A 622 -8.09 24.20 -26.78
C GLY A 622 -8.32 24.89 -25.44
N PHE A 623 -7.33 25.60 -24.89
CA PHE A 623 -7.45 26.36 -23.64
C PHE A 623 -6.86 27.78 -23.80
N ALA A 624 -7.76 28.76 -23.96
CA ALA A 624 -7.40 30.18 -24.04
C ALA A 624 -7.14 30.78 -22.65
N ALA A 625 -6.30 31.82 -22.58
CA ALA A 625 -6.20 32.63 -21.38
C ALA A 625 -7.58 33.28 -21.09
N PRO A 626 -8.09 33.17 -19.85
CA PRO A 626 -9.37 33.77 -19.49
C PRO A 626 -9.29 35.29 -19.50
N PRO A 627 -10.42 35.97 -19.76
CA PRO A 627 -10.52 37.41 -19.55
C PRO A 627 -10.38 37.75 -18.05
N SER A 628 -10.36 39.04 -17.72
CA SER A 628 -10.40 39.51 -16.33
C SER A 628 -11.70 39.07 -15.64
N LEU A 629 -11.59 38.14 -14.69
CA LEU A 629 -12.70 37.59 -13.90
C LEU A 629 -12.46 37.79 -12.40
N ASP A 630 -13.48 37.52 -11.58
CA ASP A 630 -13.36 37.37 -10.14
C ASP A 630 -12.85 35.96 -9.77
N CYS A 631 -12.50 35.75 -8.49
CA CYS A 631 -11.92 34.48 -8.03
C CYS A 631 -12.85 33.29 -8.33
N SER A 632 -14.17 33.45 -8.11
CA SER A 632 -15.16 32.41 -8.44
C SER A 632 -15.25 32.17 -9.95
N GLY A 633 -15.21 33.22 -10.76
CA GLY A 633 -15.24 33.14 -12.21
C GLY A 633 -14.05 32.39 -12.78
N TYR A 634 -12.83 32.56 -12.24
CA TYR A 634 -11.67 31.78 -12.66
C TYR A 634 -11.83 30.29 -12.40
N HIS A 635 -12.33 29.91 -11.22
CA HIS A 635 -12.59 28.50 -10.91
C HIS A 635 -13.67 27.91 -11.82
N GLN A 636 -14.74 28.65 -12.11
CA GLN A 636 -15.78 28.20 -13.04
C GLN A 636 -15.25 28.07 -14.47
N TYR A 637 -14.45 29.03 -14.93
CA TYR A 637 -13.83 29.00 -16.26
C TYR A 637 -13.00 27.73 -16.44
N ILE A 638 -12.19 27.37 -15.44
CA ILE A 638 -11.33 26.17 -15.50
C ILE A 638 -12.19 24.89 -15.58
N GLU A 639 -13.23 24.77 -14.77
CA GLU A 639 -14.13 23.61 -14.78
C GLU A 639 -14.87 23.44 -16.12
N GLU A 640 -15.23 24.55 -16.78
CA GLU A 640 -16.01 24.53 -18.02
C GLU A 640 -15.16 24.44 -19.29
N THR A 641 -13.97 25.05 -19.31
CA THR A 641 -13.18 25.24 -20.53
C THR A 641 -11.91 24.40 -20.61
N LEU A 642 -11.38 23.90 -19.48
CA LEU A 642 -10.15 23.12 -19.51
C LEU A 642 -10.37 21.78 -20.24
N PRO A 643 -9.57 21.46 -21.28
CA PRO A 643 -9.66 20.18 -21.96
C PRO A 643 -9.37 19.00 -21.02
N PRO A 644 -9.78 17.77 -21.41
CA PRO A 644 -9.36 16.56 -20.71
C PRO A 644 -7.85 16.48 -20.53
N GLU A 645 -7.44 15.94 -19.39
CA GLU A 645 -6.03 15.78 -19.03
C GLU A 645 -5.22 15.14 -20.17
N SER A 646 -4.16 15.82 -20.61
CA SER A 646 -3.24 15.32 -21.63
C SER A 646 -1.84 15.91 -21.44
N PRO A 647 -0.78 15.27 -21.94
CA PRO A 647 0.58 15.85 -21.92
C PRO A 647 0.66 17.22 -22.60
N VAL A 648 -0.23 17.47 -23.56
CA VAL A 648 -0.27 18.70 -24.34
C VAL A 648 -0.56 19.92 -23.47
N LEU A 649 -1.35 19.78 -22.40
CA LEU A 649 -1.56 20.86 -21.41
C LEU A 649 -0.26 21.29 -20.76
N TYR A 650 0.71 20.39 -20.64
CA TYR A 650 2.05 20.66 -20.10
C TYR A 650 3.06 21.03 -21.20
N GLY A 651 2.66 21.28 -22.45
CA GLY A 651 3.59 21.52 -23.55
C GLY A 651 4.44 20.30 -23.91
N LEU A 652 3.92 19.08 -23.71
CA LEU A 652 4.55 17.82 -24.11
C LEU A 652 3.82 17.18 -25.30
N HIS A 653 4.56 16.39 -26.07
CA HIS A 653 3.98 15.56 -27.13
C HIS A 653 3.13 14.42 -26.52
N PRO A 654 1.99 14.01 -27.13
CA PRO A 654 1.16 12.90 -26.64
C PRO A 654 1.93 11.60 -26.33
N ASN A 655 2.97 11.28 -27.11
CA ASN A 655 3.84 10.12 -26.87
C ASN A 655 4.52 10.10 -25.49
N ALA A 656 4.69 11.25 -24.83
CA ALA A 656 5.23 11.30 -23.47
C ALA A 656 4.33 10.54 -22.48
N GLU A 657 3.02 10.48 -22.74
CA GLU A 657 2.09 9.67 -21.95
C GLU A 657 2.35 8.18 -22.10
N ILE A 658 2.68 7.71 -23.31
CA ILE A 658 2.88 6.29 -23.60
C ILE A 658 4.03 5.73 -22.76
N GLU A 659 5.17 6.41 -22.76
CA GLU A 659 6.33 5.99 -21.96
C GLU A 659 6.03 6.05 -20.46
N PHE A 660 5.48 7.17 -19.99
CA PHE A 660 5.10 7.37 -18.59
C PHE A 660 4.14 6.29 -18.09
N LEU A 661 3.07 6.02 -18.85
CA LEU A 661 2.08 5.02 -18.49
C LEU A 661 2.63 3.60 -18.60
N THR A 662 3.50 3.32 -19.57
CA THR A 662 4.16 2.01 -19.69
C THR A 662 5.03 1.73 -18.46
N VAL A 663 5.84 2.70 -18.04
CA VAL A 663 6.66 2.58 -16.82
C VAL A 663 5.78 2.42 -15.58
N THR A 664 4.72 3.21 -15.46
CA THR A 664 3.76 3.14 -14.34
C THR A 664 3.07 1.77 -14.28
N SER A 665 2.60 1.27 -15.42
CA SER A 665 2.00 -0.05 -15.58
C SER A 665 2.96 -1.17 -15.18
N ASN A 666 4.20 -1.14 -15.69
CA ASN A 666 5.21 -2.13 -15.36
C ASN A 666 5.55 -2.13 -13.87
N MET A 667 5.67 -0.96 -13.25
CA MET A 667 5.88 -0.83 -11.81
C MET A 667 4.71 -1.42 -11.02
N LEU A 668 3.47 -1.07 -11.39
CA LEU A 668 2.26 -1.60 -10.77
C LEU A 668 2.23 -3.13 -10.81
N PHE A 669 2.48 -3.74 -11.97
CA PHE A 669 2.48 -5.19 -12.10
C PHE A 669 3.62 -5.87 -11.33
N ARG A 670 4.78 -5.23 -11.27
CA ARG A 670 5.91 -5.72 -10.46
C ARG A 670 5.55 -5.72 -8.98
N THR A 671 4.95 -4.65 -8.48
CA THR A 671 4.46 -4.57 -7.10
C THR A 671 3.34 -5.58 -6.83
N LEU A 672 2.39 -5.76 -7.76
CA LEU A 672 1.35 -6.79 -7.63
C LEU A 672 1.94 -8.21 -7.55
N LEU A 673 2.99 -8.48 -8.32
CA LEU A 673 3.71 -9.76 -8.28
C LEU A 673 4.41 -9.97 -6.94
N GLU A 674 5.09 -8.95 -6.41
CA GLU A 674 5.74 -8.98 -5.09
C GLU A 674 4.74 -9.15 -3.93
N MET A 675 3.51 -8.67 -4.11
CA MET A 675 2.43 -8.88 -3.16
C MET A 675 1.80 -10.26 -3.22
N GLN A 676 2.00 -11.06 -4.28
CA GLN A 676 1.41 -12.40 -4.34
C GLN A 676 1.92 -13.29 -3.19
N PRO A 677 1.05 -14.10 -2.59
CA PRO A 677 1.46 -15.06 -1.58
C PRO A 677 2.45 -16.06 -2.18
N ARG A 678 3.65 -16.19 -1.59
CA ARG A 678 4.72 -17.09 -2.05
C ARG A 678 4.31 -18.57 -2.11
N ASN A 679 3.21 -18.94 -1.45
CA ASN A 679 2.69 -20.31 -1.38
C ASN A 679 1.58 -20.62 -2.40
N ALA A 680 1.16 -19.67 -3.24
CA ALA A 680 0.06 -19.93 -4.19
C ALA A 680 0.46 -20.81 -5.37
N VAL A 681 1.76 -20.99 -5.60
CA VAL A 681 2.27 -22.13 -6.37
C VAL A 681 2.51 -23.25 -5.39
N SER A 682 1.48 -24.06 -5.12
CA SER A 682 1.68 -25.36 -4.50
C SER A 682 2.74 -26.11 -5.31
N SER A 683 3.90 -26.30 -4.71
CA SER A 683 5.08 -26.97 -5.27
C SER A 683 4.82 -28.43 -5.71
N GLU A 684 3.59 -28.92 -5.54
CA GLU A 684 3.17 -30.28 -5.85
C GLU A 684 2.84 -30.50 -7.34
N GLU A 685 2.44 -29.48 -8.12
CA GLU A 685 2.02 -29.71 -9.51
C GLU A 685 3.17 -29.68 -10.54
N LEU A 686 4.36 -29.17 -10.19
CA LEU A 686 5.51 -29.09 -11.10
C LEU A 686 6.75 -29.87 -10.65
N GLY A 687 6.74 -30.51 -9.48
CA GLY A 687 7.79 -31.44 -9.03
C GLY A 687 9.23 -30.88 -8.92
N GLN A 688 9.43 -29.58 -9.10
CA GLN A 688 10.73 -28.91 -9.01
C GLN A 688 10.81 -28.07 -7.74
N SER A 689 11.85 -28.28 -6.94
CA SER A 689 12.11 -27.43 -5.78
C SER A 689 12.47 -26.01 -6.23
N THR A 690 12.27 -25.03 -5.35
CA THR A 690 12.67 -23.63 -5.62
C THR A 690 14.19 -23.52 -5.86
N GLU A 691 14.98 -24.35 -5.20
CA GLU A 691 16.44 -24.42 -5.37
C GLU A 691 16.81 -24.92 -6.77
N ASP A 692 16.09 -25.92 -7.30
CA ASP A 692 16.31 -26.44 -8.66
C ASP A 692 15.98 -25.39 -9.73
N LYS A 693 14.91 -24.61 -9.52
CA LYS A 693 14.56 -23.51 -10.44
C LYS A 693 15.63 -22.43 -10.45
N VAL A 694 16.09 -22.00 -9.28
CA VAL A 694 17.17 -21.00 -9.16
C VAL A 694 18.44 -21.53 -9.82
N LYS A 695 18.78 -22.80 -9.59
CA LYS A 695 19.94 -23.42 -10.23
C LYS A 695 19.83 -23.44 -11.75
N HIS A 696 18.68 -23.81 -12.31
CA HIS A 696 18.48 -23.78 -13.77
C HIS A 696 18.67 -22.37 -14.34
N VAL A 697 18.18 -21.33 -13.64
CA VAL A 697 18.39 -19.94 -14.05
C VAL A 697 19.87 -19.55 -13.97
N LEU A 698 20.57 -19.96 -12.91
CA LEU A 698 22.01 -19.71 -12.76
C LEU A 698 22.82 -20.36 -13.88
N ASP A 699 22.53 -21.62 -14.18
CA ASP A 699 23.20 -22.38 -15.24
C ASP A 699 22.96 -21.71 -16.61
N ASP A 700 21.73 -21.28 -16.91
CA ASP A 700 21.38 -20.57 -18.16
C ASP A 700 22.10 -19.21 -18.27
N ILE A 701 22.21 -18.44 -17.18
CA ILE A 701 22.96 -17.17 -17.17
C ILE A 701 24.45 -17.42 -17.36
N LEU A 702 25.02 -18.43 -16.70
CA LEU A 702 26.44 -18.78 -16.82
C LEU A 702 26.78 -19.26 -18.24
N GLU A 703 25.89 -20.01 -18.89
CA GLU A 703 26.06 -20.45 -20.28
C GLU A 703 25.98 -19.27 -21.27
N LYS A 704 25.12 -18.28 -21.02
CA LYS A 704 24.99 -17.08 -21.85
C LYS A 704 26.10 -16.04 -21.63
N LEU A 705 26.89 -16.16 -20.57
CA LEU A 705 27.96 -15.20 -20.26
C LEU A 705 29.13 -15.33 -21.24
N PRO A 706 29.52 -14.28 -21.97
CA PRO A 706 30.61 -14.35 -22.93
C PRO A 706 31.96 -14.61 -22.27
N GLU A 707 32.90 -15.16 -23.04
CA GLU A 707 34.29 -15.36 -22.59
C GLU A 707 35.06 -14.04 -22.44
N GLU A 708 36.11 -14.06 -21.61
CA GLU A 708 37.01 -12.92 -21.44
C GLU A 708 37.75 -12.59 -22.74
N PHE A 709 37.91 -11.29 -23.02
CA PHE A 709 38.73 -10.81 -24.12
C PHE A 709 40.19 -11.21 -23.91
N ASN A 710 40.79 -11.89 -24.88
CA ASN A 710 42.22 -12.18 -24.86
C ASN A 710 43.03 -10.92 -25.17
N MET A 711 43.38 -10.17 -24.12
CA MET A 711 44.12 -8.92 -24.22
C MET A 711 45.46 -9.07 -24.94
N THR A 712 46.14 -10.21 -24.76
CA THR A 712 47.45 -10.44 -25.39
C THR A 712 47.34 -10.53 -26.90
N GLU A 713 46.35 -11.26 -27.41
CA GLU A 713 46.09 -11.41 -28.83
C GLU A 713 45.60 -10.10 -29.47
N ILE A 714 44.70 -9.39 -28.78
CA ILE A 714 44.11 -8.13 -29.24
C ILE A 714 45.18 -7.02 -29.34
N MET A 715 46.10 -6.94 -28.36
CA MET A 715 47.20 -5.98 -28.37
C MET A 715 48.29 -6.33 -29.40
N GLN A 716 48.51 -7.61 -29.69
CA GLN A 716 49.47 -8.05 -30.71
C GLN A 716 48.97 -7.81 -32.13
N LYS A 717 47.67 -7.99 -32.39
CA LYS A 717 47.04 -7.76 -33.71
C LYS A 717 47.04 -6.30 -34.17
N LYS A 718 47.18 -5.34 -33.24
CA LYS A 718 47.08 -3.91 -33.55
C LYS A 718 48.40 -3.18 -33.23
N THR A 719 49.28 -3.11 -34.21
CA THR A 719 50.62 -2.49 -34.08
C THR A 719 50.56 -0.97 -33.94
N ASN A 720 49.48 -0.33 -34.42
CA ASN A 720 49.31 1.12 -34.42
C ASN A 720 48.53 1.60 -33.19
N ARG A 721 49.23 2.25 -32.24
CA ARG A 721 48.69 2.67 -30.94
C ARG A 721 48.09 4.07 -31.00
N SER A 722 46.95 4.21 -31.67
CA SER A 722 46.17 5.46 -31.58
C SER A 722 45.52 5.60 -30.18
N PRO A 723 45.20 6.83 -29.73
CA PRO A 723 44.46 7.04 -28.48
C PRO A 723 43.14 6.25 -28.42
N TYR A 724 42.41 6.14 -29.53
CA TYR A 724 41.20 5.31 -29.62
C TYR A 724 41.47 3.82 -29.41
N ALA A 725 42.58 3.29 -29.92
CA ALA A 725 42.95 1.89 -29.69
C ALA A 725 43.27 1.63 -28.21
N LEU A 726 43.89 2.59 -27.53
CA LEU A 726 44.17 2.50 -26.10
C LEU A 726 42.88 2.50 -25.26
N VAL A 727 41.92 3.37 -25.60
CA VAL A 727 40.59 3.37 -24.95
C VAL A 727 39.90 2.03 -25.15
N CYS A 728 39.92 1.44 -26.36
CA CYS A 728 39.36 0.10 -26.57
C CYS A 728 40.01 -0.97 -25.70
N PHE A 729 41.34 -0.93 -25.54
CA PHE A 729 42.02 -1.88 -24.65
C PHE A 729 41.60 -1.69 -23.19
N GLN A 730 41.48 -0.45 -22.72
CA GLN A 730 41.02 -0.16 -21.36
C GLN A 730 39.57 -0.63 -21.14
N GLU A 731 38.69 -0.44 -22.11
CA GLU A 731 37.31 -0.92 -22.04
C GLU A 731 37.23 -2.45 -22.06
N CYS A 732 38.06 -3.13 -22.86
CA CYS A 732 38.17 -4.60 -22.81
C CYS A 732 38.67 -5.09 -21.44
N GLU A 733 39.68 -4.45 -20.84
CA GLU A 733 40.15 -4.80 -19.50
C GLU A 733 39.08 -4.60 -18.44
N ARG A 734 38.35 -3.47 -18.49
CA ARG A 734 37.23 -3.19 -17.59
C ARG A 734 36.11 -4.21 -17.77
N MET A 735 35.79 -4.58 -19.00
CA MET A 735 34.78 -5.60 -19.28
C MET A 735 35.22 -6.97 -18.74
N ASN A 736 36.50 -7.33 -18.87
CA ASN A 736 37.02 -8.57 -18.27
C ASN A 736 36.97 -8.55 -16.74
N ILE A 737 37.18 -7.40 -16.10
CA ILE A 737 36.98 -7.26 -14.64
C ILE A 737 35.51 -7.52 -14.30
N LEU A 738 34.58 -6.89 -15.00
CA LEU A 738 33.14 -7.07 -14.79
C LEU A 738 32.69 -8.52 -15.02
N LEU A 739 33.11 -9.15 -16.12
CA LEU A 739 32.77 -10.54 -16.44
C LEU A 739 33.28 -11.50 -15.36
N ARG A 740 34.48 -11.26 -14.82
CA ARG A 740 35.03 -12.04 -13.72
C ARG A 740 34.23 -11.87 -12.43
N GLU A 741 33.88 -10.64 -12.06
CA GLU A 741 33.06 -10.39 -10.87
C GLU A 741 31.67 -11.04 -10.98
N ILE A 742 31.02 -10.96 -12.15
CA ILE A 742 29.74 -11.63 -12.41
C ILE A 742 29.89 -13.14 -12.26
N ARG A 743 30.90 -13.74 -12.92
CA ARG A 743 31.12 -15.19 -12.88
C ARG A 743 31.43 -15.68 -11.46
N VAL A 744 32.28 -14.97 -10.73
CA VAL A 744 32.62 -15.31 -9.32
C VAL A 744 31.39 -15.20 -8.44
N SER A 745 30.58 -14.15 -8.58
CA SER A 745 29.37 -13.95 -7.78
C SER A 745 28.34 -15.05 -8.03
N LEU A 746 28.10 -15.43 -9.29
CA LEU A 746 27.19 -16.52 -9.66
C LEU A 746 27.67 -17.89 -9.16
N GLN A 747 28.98 -18.17 -9.26
CA GLN A 747 29.57 -19.40 -8.73
C GLN A 747 29.51 -19.45 -7.20
N GLN A 748 29.69 -18.32 -6.51
CA GLN A 748 29.51 -18.23 -5.06
C GLN A 748 28.07 -18.49 -4.64
N LEU A 749 27.10 -17.97 -5.40
CA LEU A 749 25.68 -18.25 -5.18
C LEU A 749 25.37 -19.75 -5.37
N GLU A 750 25.90 -20.37 -6.42
CA GLU A 750 25.77 -21.82 -6.65
C GLU A 750 26.38 -22.65 -5.49
N LEU A 751 27.54 -22.24 -4.98
CA LEU A 751 28.19 -22.87 -3.83
C LEU A 751 27.42 -22.64 -2.52
N GLY A 752 26.78 -21.48 -2.35
CA GLY A 752 25.91 -21.16 -1.22
C GLY A 752 24.63 -21.99 -1.22
N LEU A 753 24.08 -22.30 -2.40
CA LEU A 753 22.96 -23.24 -2.54
C LEU A 753 23.37 -24.68 -2.19
N LYS A 754 24.61 -25.09 -2.50
CA LYS A 754 25.12 -26.45 -2.25
C LYS A 754 25.68 -26.66 -0.84
N SER A 755 26.14 -25.62 -0.14
CA SER A 755 26.82 -25.73 1.15
C SER A 755 26.31 -24.70 2.16
N SER A 756 25.97 -25.15 3.37
CA SER A 756 25.52 -24.30 4.50
C SER A 756 26.65 -23.46 5.13
N SER A 757 27.62 -22.99 4.33
CA SER A 757 28.74 -22.17 4.80
C SER A 757 28.43 -20.70 4.53
N SER A 758 28.45 -19.90 5.59
CA SER A 758 28.20 -18.46 5.61
C SER A 758 28.90 -17.72 4.45
N LEU A 759 28.10 -17.09 3.60
CA LEU A 759 28.55 -16.23 2.51
C LEU A 759 29.32 -15.01 3.07
N PRO A 760 30.40 -14.55 2.42
CA PRO A 760 30.92 -13.20 2.67
C PRO A 760 29.88 -12.18 2.18
N GLY A 761 29.65 -11.13 2.99
CA GLY A 761 28.48 -10.23 2.95
C GLY A 761 28.24 -9.35 1.71
N GLY A 762 28.66 -9.77 0.52
CA GLY A 762 28.25 -9.20 -0.77
C GLY A 762 27.30 -10.10 -1.58
N ALA A 763 27.32 -11.42 -1.35
CA ALA A 763 26.52 -12.38 -2.12
C ALA A 763 25.04 -12.45 -1.68
N ASP A 764 24.73 -12.08 -0.43
CA ASP A 764 23.36 -12.05 0.10
C ASP A 764 22.46 -10.98 -0.56
N THR A 765 23.05 -10.03 -1.29
CA THR A 765 22.33 -8.93 -1.96
C THR A 765 21.89 -9.26 -3.39
N VAL A 766 22.36 -10.39 -3.95
CA VAL A 766 22.02 -10.85 -5.32
C VAL A 766 20.83 -11.81 -5.32
N SER A 767 20.46 -12.35 -4.15
CA SER A 767 19.22 -13.10 -3.88
C SER A 767 18.08 -12.17 -3.45
#